data_AF-A0A940XDQ0-F1
#
_entry.id   AF-A0A940XDQ0-F1
#
_cell.length_a   1.000
_cell.length_b   1.000
_cell.length_c   1.000
_cell.angle_alpha   90.00
_cell.angle_beta   90.00
_cell.angle_gamma   90.00
#
_symmetry.space_group_name_H-M   'P 1'
#
loop_
_entity.id
_entity.type
_entity.pdbx_description
1 polymer ?
#
loop_
_entity_poly.entity_id
_entity_poly.type
_entity_poly.pdbx_seq_one_letter_code
_entity_poly.pdbx_strand_id
1 'polypeptide(L)'
;MSVSRWARDLTMGVRFAVTGGREGWTRATLTAVGVGLGVALLLLTTALPNALSVRHAREAARVDLTFSLDALEKADDTLLVARLDSDFRDRSIRGRALEPEGPRAPLPPGVNTFPAPGEMVVSPALKRLLESDSGKLLRERLPDRITGTIGEAGLIGSSELAYYQGIDGLAQRLDDGNGYIGRIDRFGDPQPGEEPSDPVLLLLILVVFVVLLMPVAVFIAAAVRFGGERRDRRLAALRLVGADGGMARRIAAGEALAGAVLGLVFGAGFFLIGRQLAGNTVVFEVSVFPSYLNPSPVLALLVAVAVPAAAVLVTLFALRGVVIEPLGVVRTSRPTRRRLWWRLLLPVGGLALLVPMTGMGRDNGDFNQYLVTIGVMSLLIGVTALLPWVVEAVVARLGTGGVSWQLAVRRLQLSSGTAARMVNGIAVAVAGAIALQMLFSGVEGDYTNSTGNEVTLAQMEVRLPSHVPVDPAAERLGGTEGVTEAYALAKGWMVDSAHDAESGTTLTVGDCPSLRMVATLPSCEDGDTFYVRGAEYDGDVDVEKMAVPGNTMYLDPSYEGNEEGLQIPWTMPKGMKAAEPRRGLLVGIDRGGFLVTKKAMPAAVAPALDGSVYLRLDESVPDVQDLVRNTAAAIDPLTYPMTWSATERSDRFTAVRTGLFVGAACVLTLIGASLLVSQLEQLRERRKLLSSLVAFGTRRRTLSLSVLWQTAIPVALGLVLATAVGLALGVALLKMTDTPVRVDLGSILAMTGIGGAVVLGVTLLSLPPLLRLMRPEGLRTE
;
A
#
# COMPACT_ATOMS: atom_id res chain seq x y z
N MET A 1 -16.87 -43.92 28.32
CA MET A 1 -15.48 -43.47 28.58
C MET A 1 -15.54 -42.23 29.47
N SER A 2 -14.80 -42.17 30.58
CA SER A 2 -14.88 -41.03 31.52
C SER A 2 -14.03 -39.84 31.06
N VAL A 3 -14.55 -38.62 31.26
CA VAL A 3 -13.82 -37.35 31.04
C VAL A 3 -12.45 -37.35 31.74
N SER A 4 -12.36 -38.00 32.90
CA SER A 4 -11.12 -38.15 33.68
C SER A 4 -10.02 -38.96 33.01
N ARG A 5 -10.36 -39.89 32.10
CA ARG A 5 -9.38 -40.65 31.31
C ARG A 5 -8.87 -39.80 30.14
N TRP A 6 -9.75 -39.01 29.54
CA TRP A 6 -9.41 -38.08 28.46
C TRP A 6 -8.47 -36.96 28.93
N ALA A 7 -8.74 -36.37 30.10
CA ALA A 7 -7.89 -35.37 30.73
C ALA A 7 -6.51 -35.92 31.11
N ARG A 8 -6.42 -37.16 31.61
CA ARG A 8 -5.13 -37.81 31.93
C ARG A 8 -4.25 -38.01 30.70
N ASP A 9 -4.82 -38.47 29.59
CA ASP A 9 -4.03 -38.71 28.38
C ASP A 9 -3.54 -37.39 27.76
N LEU A 10 -4.34 -36.32 27.80
CA LEU A 10 -3.92 -34.97 27.37
C LEU A 10 -2.82 -34.39 28.26
N THR A 11 -3.01 -34.44 29.58
CA THR A 11 -2.02 -33.92 30.56
C THR A 11 -0.70 -34.67 30.50
N MET A 12 -0.72 -35.98 30.22
CA MET A 12 0.49 -36.76 29.95
C MET A 12 1.24 -36.26 28.71
N GLY A 13 0.51 -35.93 27.63
CA GLY A 13 1.06 -35.28 26.44
C GLY A 13 1.69 -33.91 26.73
N VAL A 14 1.00 -33.06 27.50
CA VAL A 14 1.54 -31.75 27.95
C VAL A 14 2.81 -31.93 28.78
N ARG A 15 2.81 -32.86 29.74
CA ARG A 15 4.00 -33.16 30.56
C ARG A 15 5.18 -33.56 29.68
N PHE A 16 4.96 -34.39 28.68
CA PHE A 16 6.03 -34.80 27.77
C PHE A 16 6.62 -33.67 26.92
N ALA A 17 5.85 -32.62 26.64
CA ALA A 17 6.39 -31.42 25.99
C ALA A 17 7.37 -30.68 26.92
N VAL A 18 7.08 -30.61 28.22
CA VAL A 18 7.81 -29.77 29.19
C VAL A 18 8.92 -30.53 29.93
N THR A 19 8.75 -31.83 30.22
CA THR A 19 9.65 -32.62 31.06
C THR A 19 10.68 -33.46 30.29
N GLY A 20 10.81 -33.27 28.97
CA GLY A 20 11.69 -34.05 28.09
C GLY A 20 13.18 -33.68 28.14
N GLY A 21 13.66 -32.99 29.17
CA GLY A 21 15.04 -32.50 29.28
C GLY A 21 15.38 -31.37 28.29
N ARG A 22 16.68 -31.09 28.08
CA ARG A 22 17.17 -30.02 27.17
C ARG A 22 16.65 -30.21 25.75
N GLU A 23 16.59 -31.45 25.26
CA GLU A 23 16.08 -31.74 23.93
C GLU A 23 14.57 -31.50 23.81
N GLY A 24 13.78 -31.85 24.84
CA GLY A 24 12.35 -31.57 24.88
C GLY A 24 12.03 -30.08 24.85
N TRP A 25 12.74 -29.29 25.67
CA TRP A 25 12.59 -27.83 25.73
C TRP A 25 12.98 -27.15 24.43
N THR A 26 14.13 -27.48 23.83
CA THR A 26 14.56 -26.84 22.57
C THR A 26 13.52 -27.00 21.45
N ARG A 27 12.91 -28.18 21.34
CA ARG A 27 11.85 -28.44 20.36
C ARG A 27 10.57 -27.65 20.68
N ALA A 28 10.13 -27.67 21.93
CA ALA A 28 8.96 -26.90 22.35
C ALA A 28 9.15 -25.41 22.06
N THR A 29 10.35 -24.86 22.31
CA THR A 29 10.70 -23.48 21.97
C THR A 29 10.71 -23.25 20.46
N LEU A 30 11.27 -24.15 19.63
CA LEU A 30 11.26 -23.99 18.18
C LEU A 30 9.83 -23.99 17.60
N THR A 31 8.97 -24.90 18.07
CA THR A 31 7.56 -24.92 17.68
C THR A 31 6.83 -23.66 18.19
N ALA A 32 7.07 -23.24 19.43
CA ALA A 32 6.45 -22.04 20.00
C ALA A 32 6.88 -20.77 19.26
N VAL A 33 8.16 -20.62 18.92
CA VAL A 33 8.64 -19.47 18.13
C VAL A 33 8.07 -19.51 16.72
N GLY A 34 8.05 -20.67 16.05
CA GLY A 34 7.49 -20.79 14.71
C GLY A 34 6.00 -20.49 14.66
N VAL A 35 5.21 -21.12 15.54
CA VAL A 35 3.78 -20.83 15.67
C VAL A 35 3.57 -19.38 16.11
N GLY A 36 4.38 -18.87 17.03
CA GLY A 36 4.29 -17.50 17.55
C GLY A 36 4.55 -16.43 16.50
N LEU A 37 5.55 -16.59 15.64
CA LEU A 37 5.76 -15.66 14.52
C LEU A 37 4.57 -15.68 13.54
N GLY A 38 3.98 -16.85 13.29
CA GLY A 38 2.76 -16.96 12.49
C GLY A 38 1.55 -16.29 13.15
N VAL A 39 1.35 -16.51 14.45
CA VAL A 39 0.29 -15.85 15.24
C VAL A 39 0.49 -14.33 15.28
N ALA A 40 1.71 -13.85 15.45
CA ALA A 40 1.99 -12.42 15.47
C ALA A 40 1.60 -11.74 14.16
N LEU A 41 1.89 -12.38 13.04
CA LEU A 41 1.48 -11.90 11.72
C LEU A 41 -0.04 -11.98 11.53
N LEU A 42 -0.70 -13.06 11.97
CA LEU A 42 -2.16 -13.15 11.96
C LEU A 42 -2.80 -12.03 12.80
N LEU A 43 -2.30 -11.76 14.00
CA LEU A 43 -2.79 -10.68 14.86
C LEU A 43 -2.60 -9.31 14.20
N LEU A 44 -1.45 -9.08 13.56
CA LEU A 44 -1.21 -7.87 12.77
C LEU A 44 -2.23 -7.71 11.64
N THR A 45 -2.50 -8.78 10.88
CA THR A 45 -3.52 -8.76 9.82
C THR A 45 -4.91 -8.45 10.36
N THR A 46 -5.27 -9.01 11.52
CA THR A 46 -6.58 -8.74 12.16
C THR A 46 -6.69 -7.34 12.78
N ALA A 47 -5.57 -6.65 12.99
CA ALA A 47 -5.54 -5.27 13.47
C ALA A 47 -5.70 -4.25 12.33
N LEU A 48 -5.39 -4.64 11.09
CA LEU A 48 -5.40 -3.74 9.94
C LEU A 48 -6.80 -3.13 9.64
N PRO A 49 -7.91 -3.89 9.64
CA PRO A 49 -9.24 -3.31 9.42
C PRO A 49 -9.59 -2.25 10.47
N ASN A 50 -9.25 -2.49 11.73
CA ASN A 50 -9.49 -1.54 12.82
C ASN A 50 -8.60 -0.29 12.68
N ALA A 51 -7.33 -0.47 12.30
CA ALA A 51 -6.44 0.67 12.06
C ALA A 51 -6.94 1.56 10.90
N LEU A 52 -7.44 0.95 9.82
CA LEU A 52 -8.05 1.66 8.70
C LEU A 52 -9.37 2.34 9.09
N SER A 53 -10.23 1.67 9.88
CA SER A 53 -11.49 2.27 10.31
C SER A 53 -11.27 3.46 11.25
N VAL A 54 -10.31 3.36 12.18
CA VAL A 54 -9.94 4.50 13.05
C VAL A 54 -9.36 5.64 12.21
N ARG A 55 -8.51 5.34 11.23
CA ARG A 55 -7.97 6.33 10.30
C ARG A 55 -9.07 7.06 9.53
N HIS A 56 -10.01 6.33 8.93
CA HIS A 56 -11.15 6.92 8.24
C HIS A 56 -12.03 7.74 9.17
N ALA A 57 -12.28 7.26 10.39
CA ALA A 57 -13.05 8.04 11.38
C ALA A 57 -12.33 9.35 11.76
N ARG A 58 -11.00 9.35 11.89
CA ARG A 58 -10.20 10.55 12.15
C ARG A 58 -10.23 11.52 10.99
N GLU A 59 -10.11 11.00 9.77
CA GLU A 59 -10.21 11.76 8.53
C GLU A 59 -11.57 12.44 8.38
N ALA A 60 -12.65 11.67 8.58
CA ALA A 60 -14.02 12.16 8.53
C ALA A 60 -14.31 13.19 9.62
N ALA A 61 -13.83 12.98 10.85
CA ALA A 61 -14.10 13.88 11.98
C ALA A 61 -13.47 15.28 11.84
N ARG A 62 -12.50 15.45 10.93
CA ARG A 62 -11.76 16.71 10.72
C ARG A 62 -12.03 17.32 9.35
N VAL A 63 -13.02 16.85 8.60
CA VAL A 63 -13.47 17.50 7.37
C VAL A 63 -13.93 18.92 7.71
N ASP A 64 -13.55 19.91 6.90
CA ASP A 64 -13.67 21.33 7.25
C ASP A 64 -14.16 22.23 6.11
N LEU A 65 -14.18 21.75 4.87
CA LEU A 65 -14.73 22.46 3.72
C LEU A 65 -15.63 21.48 2.97
N THR A 66 -16.92 21.50 3.28
CA THR A 66 -17.96 20.74 2.59
C THR A 66 -18.74 21.71 1.72
N PHE A 67 -18.94 21.37 0.44
CA PHE A 67 -19.80 22.18 -0.43
C PHE A 67 -21.24 22.14 0.10
N SER A 68 -21.68 23.26 0.67
CA SER A 68 -23.08 23.50 1.06
C SER A 68 -23.71 24.43 0.04
N LEU A 69 -24.94 24.11 -0.39
CA LEU A 69 -25.73 24.99 -1.25
C LEU A 69 -26.28 26.20 -0.48
N ASP A 70 -26.42 26.08 0.84
CA ASP A 70 -26.89 27.15 1.71
C ASP A 70 -25.68 27.83 2.37
N ALA A 71 -25.56 29.14 2.18
CA ALA A 71 -24.53 29.96 2.83
C ALA A 71 -24.86 30.11 4.33
N LEU A 72 -23.93 29.69 5.18
CA LEU A 72 -24.05 29.90 6.63
C LEU A 72 -23.91 31.39 6.96
N GLU A 73 -24.85 31.95 7.71
CA GLU A 73 -24.74 33.30 8.26
C GLU A 73 -23.73 33.35 9.42
N LYS A 74 -23.17 34.53 9.67
CA LYS A 74 -22.25 34.75 10.81
C LYS A 74 -22.99 34.59 12.14
N ALA A 75 -22.45 33.77 13.04
CA ALA A 75 -23.00 33.56 14.38
C ALA A 75 -21.90 33.35 15.45
N ASP A 76 -22.28 33.26 16.72
CA ASP A 76 -21.31 33.07 17.83
C ASP A 76 -20.61 31.69 17.81
N ASP A 77 -21.18 30.73 17.08
CA ASP A 77 -20.75 29.35 16.91
C ASP A 77 -20.15 29.07 15.53
N THR A 78 -19.87 30.10 14.74
CA THR A 78 -19.23 29.95 13.43
C THR A 78 -17.72 30.18 13.47
N LEU A 79 -17.03 29.51 12.56
CA LEU A 79 -15.59 29.57 12.36
C LEU A 79 -15.32 29.75 10.87
N LEU A 80 -14.43 30.67 10.52
CA LEU A 80 -13.88 30.75 9.17
C LEU A 80 -12.62 29.90 9.07
N VAL A 81 -12.58 29.06 8.05
CA VAL A 81 -11.46 28.16 7.77
C VAL A 81 -10.96 28.40 6.36
N ALA A 82 -9.66 28.65 6.23
CA ALA A 82 -8.98 28.71 4.94
C ALA A 82 -8.08 27.48 4.73
N ARG A 83 -8.12 26.91 3.52
CA ARG A 83 -7.22 25.82 3.11
C ARG A 83 -5.84 26.37 2.75
N LEU A 84 -4.82 25.94 3.48
CA LEU A 84 -3.40 26.28 3.26
C LEU A 84 -2.56 25.02 3.04
N ASP A 85 -3.14 24.02 2.36
CA ASP A 85 -2.45 22.78 2.04
C ASP A 85 -1.24 23.05 1.15
N SER A 86 -0.15 22.35 1.41
CA SER A 86 1.12 22.55 0.71
C SER A 86 1.92 21.27 0.75
N ASP A 87 2.96 21.17 -0.06
CA ASP A 87 3.90 20.05 -0.01
C ASP A 87 5.28 20.53 0.41
N PHE A 88 6.05 19.65 1.02
CA PHE A 88 7.47 19.84 1.25
C PHE A 88 8.22 18.63 0.72
N ARG A 89 8.92 18.81 -0.40
CA ARG A 89 9.44 17.72 -1.23
C ARG A 89 8.34 16.71 -1.55
N ASP A 90 8.54 15.43 -1.23
CA ASP A 90 7.58 14.35 -1.46
C ASP A 90 6.54 14.20 -0.32
N ARG A 91 6.45 15.16 0.62
CA ARG A 91 5.56 15.04 1.79
C ARG A 91 4.47 16.09 1.77
N SER A 92 3.22 15.65 1.78
CA SER A 92 2.07 16.54 1.93
C SER A 92 1.98 17.10 3.34
N ILE A 93 1.57 18.37 3.42
CA ILE A 93 1.36 19.12 4.64
C ILE A 93 -0.07 19.65 4.62
N ARG A 94 -0.84 19.23 5.63
CA ARG A 94 -2.19 19.75 5.84
C ARG A 94 -2.14 21.08 6.59
N GLY A 95 -2.56 22.16 5.95
CA GLY A 95 -2.53 23.50 6.53
C GLY A 95 -3.91 24.13 6.61
N ARG A 96 -4.26 24.73 7.75
CA ARG A 96 -5.52 25.47 7.92
C ARG A 96 -5.30 26.78 8.64
N ALA A 97 -5.83 27.87 8.07
CA ALA A 97 -5.96 29.14 8.75
C ALA A 97 -7.33 29.21 9.43
N LEU A 98 -7.36 29.65 10.68
CA LEU A 98 -8.57 29.70 11.51
C LEU A 98 -8.82 31.13 11.99
N GLU A 99 -10.06 31.61 11.80
CA GLU A 99 -10.56 32.87 12.39
C GLU A 99 -11.91 32.60 13.09
N PRO A 100 -11.94 32.46 14.43
CA PRO A 100 -13.19 32.22 15.16
C PRO A 100 -14.06 33.47 15.17
N GLU A 101 -15.33 33.36 14.75
CA GLU A 101 -16.26 34.50 14.72
C GLU A 101 -16.94 34.75 16.08
N GLY A 102 -16.88 33.79 17.00
CA GLY A 102 -17.43 33.92 18.35
C GLY A 102 -16.87 32.92 19.38
N PRO A 103 -17.27 33.05 20.66
CA PRO A 103 -16.72 32.24 21.76
C PRO A 103 -17.15 30.78 21.75
N ARG A 104 -18.17 30.43 20.94
CA ARG A 104 -18.67 29.06 20.78
C ARG A 104 -18.21 28.40 19.48
N ALA A 105 -17.29 29.04 18.74
CA ALA A 105 -16.72 28.49 17.52
C ALA A 105 -16.17 27.07 17.73
N PRO A 106 -16.42 26.12 16.81
CA PRO A 106 -16.00 24.74 16.95
C PRO A 106 -14.47 24.61 16.92
N LEU A 107 -13.89 23.91 17.89
CA LEU A 107 -12.44 23.63 17.88
C LEU A 107 -12.11 22.45 16.95
N PRO A 108 -10.98 22.49 16.21
CA PRO A 108 -10.51 21.34 15.47
C PRO A 108 -10.25 20.15 16.41
N PRO A 109 -10.53 18.90 15.98
CA PRO A 109 -10.22 17.72 16.78
C PRO A 109 -8.75 17.70 17.20
N GLY A 110 -8.47 17.45 18.48
CA GLY A 110 -7.10 17.41 19.01
C GLY A 110 -6.46 18.78 19.30
N VAL A 111 -7.19 19.89 19.15
CA VAL A 111 -6.75 21.23 19.53
C VAL A 111 -7.61 21.73 20.69
N ASN A 112 -6.97 22.18 21.78
CA ASN A 112 -7.67 22.60 23.00
C ASN A 112 -8.02 24.10 23.03
N THR A 113 -7.31 24.92 22.25
CA THR A 113 -7.43 26.38 22.24
C THR A 113 -7.03 26.89 20.87
N PHE A 114 -7.76 27.87 20.34
CA PHE A 114 -7.40 28.49 19.07
C PHE A 114 -6.05 29.21 19.17
N PRO A 115 -5.14 29.03 18.20
CA PRO A 115 -3.94 29.87 18.11
C PRO A 115 -4.35 31.34 17.89
N ALA A 116 -3.64 32.26 18.53
CA ALA A 116 -3.81 33.68 18.23
C ALA A 116 -3.22 34.04 16.84
N PRO A 117 -3.54 35.21 16.27
CA PRO A 117 -2.92 35.69 15.04
C PRO A 117 -1.38 35.68 15.11
N GLY A 118 -0.73 35.04 14.14
CA GLY A 118 0.74 34.84 14.10
C GLY A 118 1.25 33.71 14.99
N GLU A 119 0.35 32.93 15.60
CA GLU A 119 0.65 31.70 16.30
C GLU A 119 0.14 30.48 15.51
N MET A 120 0.78 29.33 15.76
CA MET A 120 0.34 28.06 15.17
C MET A 120 0.44 26.89 16.15
N VAL A 121 -0.46 25.94 15.97
CA VAL A 121 -0.44 24.62 16.60
C VAL A 121 -0.07 23.60 15.53
N VAL A 122 0.98 22.81 15.75
CA VAL A 122 1.55 21.91 14.74
C VAL A 122 1.50 20.45 15.18
N SER A 123 1.55 19.50 14.26
CA SER A 123 1.70 18.10 14.62
C SER A 123 3.07 17.84 15.27
N PRO A 124 3.22 16.82 16.13
CA PRO A 124 4.51 16.47 16.73
C PRO A 124 5.59 16.11 15.70
N ALA A 125 5.20 15.64 14.52
CA ALA A 125 6.11 15.34 13.42
C ALA A 125 6.55 16.61 12.68
N LEU A 126 5.63 17.54 12.43
CA LEU A 126 5.94 18.82 11.80
C LEU A 126 6.82 19.69 12.72
N LYS A 127 6.56 19.70 14.03
CA LYS A 127 7.42 20.39 15.00
C LYS A 127 8.88 19.93 14.90
N ARG A 128 9.11 18.61 14.92
CA ARG A 128 10.46 18.03 14.79
C ARG A 128 11.11 18.34 13.46
N LEU A 129 10.34 18.46 12.38
CA LEU A 129 10.84 18.84 11.06
C LEU A 129 11.23 20.32 11.02
N LEU A 130 10.39 21.21 11.54
CA LEU A 130 10.67 22.66 11.59
C LEU A 130 11.86 22.99 12.49
N GLU A 131 12.09 22.20 13.54
CA GLU A 131 13.24 22.33 14.45
C GLU A 131 14.52 21.67 13.90
N SER A 132 14.45 20.89 12.81
CA SER A 132 15.62 20.20 12.24
C SER A 132 16.31 21.01 11.14
N ASP A 133 17.61 20.76 10.92
CA ASP A 133 18.36 21.42 9.85
C ASP A 133 17.77 21.19 8.46
N SER A 134 17.16 20.01 8.24
CA SER A 134 16.52 19.65 6.98
C SER A 134 15.22 20.41 6.70
N GLY A 135 14.62 21.03 7.72
CA GLY A 135 13.36 21.78 7.60
C GLY A 135 13.54 23.30 7.60
N LYS A 136 14.78 23.80 7.52
CA LYS A 136 15.05 25.26 7.45
C LYS A 136 14.27 25.95 6.34
N LEU A 137 14.26 25.35 5.14
CA LEU A 137 13.51 25.87 4.00
C LEU A 137 12.00 25.91 4.29
N LEU A 138 11.45 24.88 4.94
CA LEU A 138 10.04 24.87 5.34
C LEU A 138 9.73 25.90 6.44
N ARG A 139 10.69 26.15 7.35
CA ARG A 139 10.53 27.11 8.45
C ARG A 139 10.46 28.55 7.94
N GLU A 140 11.09 28.86 6.81
CA GLU A 140 10.92 30.15 6.12
C GLU A 140 9.48 30.33 5.61
N ARG A 141 8.85 29.26 5.13
CA ARG A 141 7.46 29.27 4.65
C ARG A 141 6.43 29.38 5.77
N LEU A 142 6.73 28.79 6.93
CA LEU A 142 5.85 28.76 8.10
C LEU A 142 6.52 29.49 9.27
N PRO A 143 6.52 30.84 9.29
CA PRO A 143 7.27 31.64 10.26
C PRO A 143 6.60 31.78 11.64
N ASP A 144 5.31 31.44 11.75
CA ASP A 144 4.50 31.65 12.95
C ASP A 144 5.05 30.97 14.21
N ARG A 145 4.67 31.50 15.37
CA ARG A 145 5.15 30.98 16.67
C ARG A 145 4.41 29.69 17.03
N ILE A 146 5.15 28.62 17.26
CA ILE A 146 4.59 27.34 17.73
C ILE A 146 4.17 27.47 19.21
N THR A 147 2.88 27.44 19.49
CA THR A 147 2.34 27.53 20.86
C THR A 147 1.84 26.20 21.43
N GLY A 148 1.56 25.22 20.58
CA GLY A 148 1.07 23.92 21.00
C GLY A 148 1.33 22.82 19.98
N THR A 149 0.91 21.61 20.34
CA THR A 149 0.91 20.45 19.43
C THR A 149 -0.48 19.84 19.27
N ILE A 150 -0.81 19.44 18.05
CA ILE A 150 -2.07 18.74 17.74
C ILE A 150 -2.05 17.36 18.41
N GLY A 151 -3.09 17.03 19.17
CA GLY A 151 -3.27 15.73 19.80
C GLY A 151 -3.62 14.63 18.79
N GLU A 152 -3.46 13.36 19.19
CA GLU A 152 -3.75 12.17 18.36
C GLU A 152 -5.16 12.20 17.75
N ALA A 153 -6.13 12.83 18.42
CA ALA A 153 -7.50 12.91 17.92
C ALA A 153 -7.67 13.70 16.61
N GLY A 154 -6.74 14.62 16.30
CA GLY A 154 -6.73 15.42 15.06
C GLY A 154 -5.85 14.86 13.95
N LEU A 155 -5.16 13.74 14.20
CA LEU A 155 -4.16 13.17 13.30
C LEU A 155 -4.59 11.79 12.79
N ILE A 156 -4.36 11.57 11.51
CA ILE A 156 -4.51 10.29 10.81
C ILE A 156 -3.33 9.35 11.11
N GLY A 157 -2.13 9.90 11.31
CA GLY A 157 -0.91 9.12 11.54
C GLY A 157 0.11 9.83 12.44
N SER A 158 1.05 9.07 13.00
CA SER A 158 2.04 9.59 13.96
C SER A 158 3.13 10.47 13.33
N SER A 159 3.31 10.35 12.02
CA SER A 159 4.25 11.15 11.21
C SER A 159 3.55 12.14 10.29
N GLU A 160 2.25 12.34 10.43
CA GLU A 160 1.49 13.30 9.62
C GLU A 160 2.00 14.73 9.85
N LEU A 161 2.16 15.50 8.78
CA LEU A 161 2.52 16.91 8.85
C LEU A 161 1.24 17.74 8.76
N ALA A 162 0.84 18.35 9.87
CA ALA A 162 -0.37 19.17 9.92
C ALA A 162 -0.16 20.40 10.80
N TYR A 163 -0.81 21.51 10.46
CA TYR A 163 -0.83 22.71 11.30
C TYR A 163 -2.16 23.47 11.21
N TYR A 164 -2.49 24.14 12.31
CA TYR A 164 -3.55 25.14 12.40
C TYR A 164 -2.90 26.47 12.79
N GLN A 165 -3.09 27.51 11.99
CA GLN A 165 -2.58 28.86 12.27
C GLN A 165 -3.75 29.81 12.57
N GLY A 166 -3.51 30.75 13.49
CA GLY A 166 -4.46 31.83 13.76
C GLY A 166 -4.23 32.97 12.80
N ILE A 167 -5.31 33.50 12.22
CA ILE A 167 -5.26 34.66 11.32
C ILE A 167 -6.49 35.53 11.53
N ASP A 168 -6.38 36.81 11.18
CA ASP A 168 -7.50 37.76 11.14
C ASP A 168 -7.82 38.15 9.69
N GLY A 169 -9.07 38.52 9.40
CA GLY A 169 -9.45 39.12 8.13
C GLY A 169 -9.76 38.14 7.01
N LEU A 170 -9.98 36.85 7.30
CA LEU A 170 -10.62 35.91 6.38
C LEU A 170 -12.06 36.33 6.07
N ALA A 171 -12.75 36.94 7.04
CA ALA A 171 -14.14 37.39 6.83
C ALA A 171 -14.29 38.38 5.67
N GLN A 172 -13.27 39.21 5.41
CA GLN A 172 -13.26 40.17 4.31
C GLN A 172 -12.90 39.54 2.96
N ARG A 173 -12.39 38.31 2.98
CA ARG A 173 -11.88 37.57 1.82
C ARG A 173 -12.72 36.34 1.50
N LEU A 174 -13.87 36.19 2.15
CA LEU A 174 -14.72 35.02 2.02
C LEU A 174 -15.09 34.80 0.54
N ASP A 175 -15.31 35.89 -0.18
CA ASP A 175 -15.73 35.90 -1.58
C ASP A 175 -14.54 35.88 -2.55
N ASP A 176 -13.39 36.46 -2.16
CA ASP A 176 -12.11 36.39 -2.90
C ASP A 176 -11.52 34.97 -2.93
N GLY A 177 -12.03 34.09 -2.07
CA GLY A 177 -11.40 32.83 -1.72
C GLY A 177 -11.53 31.72 -2.75
N ASN A 178 -12.24 31.86 -3.88
CA ASN A 178 -12.40 30.79 -4.90
C ASN A 178 -12.76 29.40 -4.30
N GLY A 179 -13.56 29.37 -3.22
CA GLY A 179 -13.92 28.15 -2.48
C GLY A 179 -12.84 27.59 -1.53
N TYR A 180 -11.72 28.29 -1.33
CA TYR A 180 -10.64 27.96 -0.39
C TYR A 180 -10.93 28.45 1.04
N ILE A 181 -11.83 29.41 1.20
CA ILE A 181 -12.31 29.88 2.51
C ILE A 181 -13.77 29.47 2.64
N GLY A 182 -14.12 28.89 3.80
CA GLY A 182 -15.48 28.51 4.12
C GLY A 182 -15.82 28.85 5.55
N ARG A 183 -17.09 29.22 5.76
CA ARG A 183 -17.68 29.32 7.10
C ARG A 183 -18.24 27.97 7.51
N ILE A 184 -17.91 27.52 8.72
CA ILE A 184 -18.41 26.27 9.29
C ILE A 184 -18.97 26.49 10.70
N ASP A 185 -19.98 25.69 11.05
CA ASP A 185 -20.56 25.57 12.40
C ASP A 185 -20.01 24.35 13.16
N ARG A 186 -19.40 23.40 12.44
CA ARG A 186 -18.85 22.14 12.98
C ARG A 186 -17.73 21.59 12.11
N PHE A 187 -16.88 20.75 12.72
CA PHE A 187 -16.00 19.85 11.97
C PHE A 187 -16.69 18.52 11.70
N GLY A 188 -16.38 17.95 10.54
CA GLY A 188 -16.87 16.67 10.07
C GLY A 188 -17.97 16.79 9.04
N ASP A 189 -18.07 15.78 8.17
CA ASP A 189 -19.06 15.74 7.11
C ASP A 189 -20.47 15.46 7.69
N PRO A 190 -21.43 16.40 7.58
CA PRO A 190 -22.79 16.20 8.07
C PRO A 190 -23.60 15.22 7.20
N GLN A 191 -23.18 14.98 5.96
CA GLN A 191 -23.83 14.07 5.02
C GLN A 191 -22.77 13.15 4.42
N PRO A 192 -22.27 12.17 5.20
CA PRO A 192 -21.30 11.21 4.66
C PRO A 192 -21.94 10.49 3.47
N GLY A 193 -21.46 10.81 2.27
CA GLY A 193 -21.86 10.08 1.07
C GLY A 193 -21.48 8.62 1.22
N GLU A 194 -22.38 7.70 0.89
CA GLU A 194 -22.00 6.32 0.62
C GLU A 194 -21.22 6.32 -0.69
N GLU A 195 -19.90 6.49 -0.59
CA GLU A 195 -19.06 6.29 -1.77
C GLU A 195 -19.18 4.83 -2.22
N PRO A 196 -19.56 4.58 -3.48
CA PRO A 196 -19.62 3.23 -3.99
C PRO A 196 -18.23 2.59 -3.90
N SER A 197 -18.15 1.47 -3.19
CA SER A 197 -16.91 0.71 -3.07
C SER A 197 -16.56 0.13 -4.44
N ASP A 198 -15.42 0.56 -5.01
CA ASP A 198 -14.90 0.03 -6.28
C ASP A 198 -14.73 -1.50 -6.18
N PRO A 199 -15.48 -2.28 -6.99
CA PRO A 199 -15.40 -3.74 -6.98
C PRO A 199 -14.01 -4.30 -7.25
N VAL A 200 -13.23 -3.63 -8.10
CA VAL A 200 -11.85 -4.04 -8.42
C VAL A 200 -10.95 -3.82 -7.20
N LEU A 201 -11.15 -2.74 -6.45
CA LEU A 201 -10.42 -2.48 -5.21
C LEU A 201 -10.79 -3.50 -4.12
N LEU A 202 -12.07 -3.86 -3.99
CA LEU A 202 -12.50 -4.93 -3.08
C LEU A 202 -11.89 -6.29 -3.45
N LEU A 203 -11.87 -6.61 -4.74
CA LEU A 203 -11.22 -7.83 -5.26
C LEU A 203 -9.71 -7.82 -4.94
N LEU A 204 -9.01 -6.71 -5.19
CA LEU A 204 -7.60 -6.55 -4.86
C LEU A 204 -7.35 -6.78 -3.38
N ILE A 205 -8.09 -6.10 -2.51
CA ILE A 205 -7.97 -6.24 -1.05
C ILE A 205 -8.18 -7.70 -0.64
N LEU A 206 -9.24 -8.34 -1.13
CA LEU A 206 -9.56 -9.74 -0.85
C LEU A 206 -8.41 -10.68 -1.25
N VAL A 207 -7.95 -10.59 -2.50
CA VAL A 207 -6.90 -11.46 -3.03
C VAL A 207 -5.58 -11.22 -2.29
N VAL A 208 -5.24 -9.97 -1.98
CA VAL A 208 -4.07 -9.60 -1.17
C VAL A 208 -4.12 -10.31 0.19
N PHE A 209 -5.25 -10.23 0.91
CA PHE A 209 -5.40 -10.92 2.19
C PHE A 209 -5.23 -12.44 2.05
N VAL A 210 -5.93 -13.06 1.10
CA VAL A 210 -5.86 -14.53 0.90
C VAL A 210 -4.44 -14.98 0.56
N VAL A 211 -3.79 -14.30 -0.39
CA VAL A 211 -2.44 -14.61 -0.85
C VAL A 211 -1.40 -14.42 0.27
N LEU A 212 -1.50 -13.34 1.06
CA LEU A 212 -0.54 -13.08 2.13
C LEU A 212 -0.74 -14.03 3.33
N LEU A 213 -1.97 -14.42 3.63
CA LEU A 213 -2.28 -15.33 4.74
C LEU A 213 -1.94 -16.80 4.44
N MET A 214 -1.99 -17.22 3.17
CA MET A 214 -1.78 -18.62 2.81
C MET A 214 -0.38 -19.15 3.18
N PRO A 215 0.75 -18.46 2.90
CA PRO A 215 2.07 -18.85 3.37
C PRO A 215 2.18 -18.98 4.89
N VAL A 216 1.46 -18.13 5.64
CA VAL A 216 1.43 -18.17 7.11
C VAL A 216 0.78 -19.46 7.59
N ALA A 217 -0.35 -19.85 6.99
CA ALA A 217 -1.01 -21.11 7.30
C ALA A 217 -0.13 -22.33 6.99
N VAL A 218 0.55 -22.34 5.83
CA VAL A 218 1.51 -23.39 5.45
C VAL A 218 2.67 -23.44 6.44
N PHE A 219 3.17 -22.28 6.88
CA PHE A 219 4.25 -22.18 7.83
C PHE A 219 3.87 -22.70 9.22
N ILE A 220 2.72 -22.29 9.77
CA ILE A 220 2.22 -22.80 11.05
C ILE A 220 2.06 -24.32 10.98
N ALA A 221 1.51 -24.84 9.89
CA ALA A 221 1.38 -26.29 9.67
C ALA A 221 2.74 -27.01 9.62
N ALA A 222 3.78 -26.38 9.07
CA ALA A 222 5.14 -26.90 9.09
C ALA A 222 5.75 -26.85 10.50
N ALA A 223 5.55 -25.73 11.22
CA ALA A 223 6.12 -25.50 12.54
C ALA A 223 5.61 -26.47 13.61
N VAL A 224 4.32 -26.80 13.56
CA VAL A 224 3.69 -27.79 14.45
C VAL A 224 4.29 -29.19 14.27
N ARG A 225 4.94 -29.48 13.14
CA ARG A 225 5.56 -30.78 12.85
C ARG A 225 7.04 -30.88 13.22
N PHE A 226 7.66 -29.80 13.71
CA PHE A 226 9.04 -29.85 14.17
C PHE A 226 9.22 -30.90 15.28
N GLY A 227 10.26 -31.72 15.17
CA GLY A 227 10.49 -32.88 16.04
C GLY A 227 9.43 -34.00 16.01
N GLY A 228 8.59 -34.07 14.97
CA GLY A 228 7.57 -35.12 14.81
C GLY A 228 8.16 -36.53 14.66
N GLU A 229 9.32 -36.70 14.03
CA GLU A 229 9.92 -38.03 13.81
C GLU A 229 10.27 -38.76 15.11
N ARG A 230 10.77 -38.04 16.12
CA ARG A 230 11.05 -38.60 17.45
C ARG A 230 9.77 -38.90 18.21
N ARG A 231 8.76 -38.04 18.10
CA ARG A 231 7.43 -38.27 18.67
C ARG A 231 6.82 -39.55 18.08
N ASP A 232 6.87 -39.70 16.77
CA ASP A 232 6.31 -40.84 16.06
C ASP A 232 7.05 -42.14 16.43
N ARG A 233 8.39 -42.12 16.59
CA ARG A 233 9.17 -43.25 17.14
C ARG A 233 8.77 -43.60 18.57
N ARG A 234 8.59 -42.59 19.43
CA ARG A 234 8.19 -42.79 20.82
C ARG A 234 6.78 -43.37 20.93
N LEU A 235 5.85 -42.86 20.14
CA LEU A 235 4.47 -43.37 20.09
C LEU A 235 4.43 -44.78 19.51
N ALA A 236 5.26 -45.10 18.52
CA ALA A 236 5.41 -46.46 18.01
C ALA A 236 5.93 -47.42 19.11
N ALA A 237 6.93 -47.01 19.89
CA ALA A 237 7.41 -47.80 21.03
C ALA A 237 6.32 -48.00 22.10
N LEU A 238 5.54 -46.96 22.42
CA LEU A 238 4.40 -47.07 23.35
C LEU A 238 3.30 -48.00 22.82
N ARG A 239 3.04 -48.01 21.51
CA ARG A 239 2.13 -48.97 20.88
C ARG A 239 2.66 -50.40 20.94
N LEU A 240 3.96 -50.62 20.78
CA LEU A 240 4.60 -51.94 20.94
C LEU A 240 4.49 -52.47 22.37
N VAL A 241 4.35 -51.60 23.37
CA VAL A 241 4.14 -51.94 24.80
C VAL A 241 2.65 -52.07 25.15
N GLY A 242 1.73 -51.80 24.20
CA GLY A 242 0.28 -52.07 24.36
C GLY A 242 -0.64 -50.85 24.39
N ALA A 243 -0.14 -49.63 24.13
CA ALA A 243 -1.01 -48.45 24.05
C ALA A 243 -1.93 -48.48 22.81
N ASP A 244 -3.23 -48.20 22.99
CA ASP A 244 -4.20 -48.16 21.89
C ASP A 244 -4.03 -46.91 20.99
N GLY A 245 -4.49 -46.99 19.75
CA GLY A 245 -4.37 -45.89 18.78
C GLY A 245 -5.17 -44.64 19.15
N GLY A 246 -6.17 -44.76 20.03
CA GLY A 246 -6.93 -43.64 20.58
C GLY A 246 -6.16 -42.91 21.67
N MET A 247 -5.48 -43.63 22.57
CA MET A 247 -4.57 -43.03 23.56
C MET A 247 -3.40 -42.31 22.89
N ALA A 248 -2.76 -42.89 21.87
CA ALA A 248 -1.68 -42.23 21.14
C ALA A 248 -2.10 -40.90 20.48
N ARG A 249 -3.30 -40.86 19.88
CA ARG A 249 -3.87 -39.63 19.29
C ARG A 249 -4.14 -38.55 20.34
N ARG A 250 -4.64 -38.93 21.52
CA ARG A 250 -4.94 -37.99 22.61
C ARG A 250 -3.67 -37.42 23.24
N ILE A 251 -2.65 -38.25 23.47
CA ILE A 251 -1.35 -37.80 23.96
C ILE A 251 -0.72 -36.82 22.96
N ALA A 252 -0.76 -37.15 21.66
CA ALA A 252 -0.21 -36.27 20.63
C ALA A 252 -0.98 -34.95 20.50
N ALA A 253 -2.30 -34.96 20.67
CA ALA A 253 -3.11 -33.75 20.71
C ALA A 253 -2.72 -32.86 21.91
N GLY A 254 -2.45 -33.45 23.08
CA GLY A 254 -2.00 -32.71 24.26
C GLY A 254 -0.63 -32.05 24.07
N GLU A 255 0.32 -32.75 23.45
CA GLU A 255 1.64 -32.20 23.12
C GLU A 255 1.53 -31.07 22.07
N ALA A 256 0.71 -31.25 21.03
CA ALA A 256 0.47 -30.25 19.99
C ALA A 256 -0.18 -28.98 20.56
N LEU A 257 -1.17 -29.17 21.44
CA LEU A 257 -1.89 -28.08 22.10
C LEU A 257 -0.96 -27.29 23.02
N ALA A 258 -0.07 -27.95 23.78
CA ALA A 258 0.93 -27.26 24.59
C ALA A 258 1.86 -26.38 23.73
N GLY A 259 2.37 -26.92 22.63
CA GLY A 259 3.20 -26.16 21.68
C GLY A 259 2.46 -24.98 21.06
N ALA A 260 1.19 -25.17 20.69
CA ALA A 260 0.36 -24.12 20.10
C ALA A 260 -0.01 -23.02 21.11
N VAL A 261 -0.32 -23.37 22.36
CA VAL A 261 -0.61 -22.39 23.43
C VAL A 261 0.63 -21.59 23.78
N LEU A 262 1.79 -22.23 23.91
CA LEU A 262 3.05 -21.49 24.04
C LEU A 262 3.28 -20.59 22.83
N GLY A 263 3.02 -21.09 21.63
CA GLY A 263 3.06 -20.29 20.41
C GLY A 263 2.16 -19.06 20.44
N LEU A 264 0.92 -19.17 20.94
CA LEU A 264 0.03 -18.03 21.13
C LEU A 264 0.62 -16.97 22.06
N VAL A 265 1.24 -17.38 23.18
CA VAL A 265 1.89 -16.46 24.13
C VAL A 265 3.08 -15.75 23.48
N PHE A 266 3.96 -16.50 22.81
CA PHE A 266 5.07 -15.90 22.06
C PHE A 266 4.58 -14.98 20.95
N GLY A 267 3.51 -15.36 20.24
CA GLY A 267 2.92 -14.57 19.17
C GLY A 267 2.29 -13.27 19.66
N ALA A 268 1.59 -13.30 20.80
CA ALA A 268 1.12 -12.08 21.45
C ALA A 268 2.29 -11.19 21.87
N GLY A 269 3.36 -11.75 22.43
CA GLY A 269 4.57 -11.00 22.78
C GLY A 269 5.25 -10.36 21.56
N PHE A 270 5.47 -11.12 20.49
CA PHE A 270 6.03 -10.62 19.23
C PHE A 270 5.13 -9.56 18.59
N PHE A 271 3.81 -9.73 18.64
CA PHE A 271 2.86 -8.74 18.16
C PHE A 271 2.96 -7.42 18.95
N LEU A 272 3.03 -7.48 20.28
CA LEU A 272 3.17 -6.27 21.11
C LEU A 272 4.50 -5.55 20.85
N ILE A 273 5.60 -6.30 20.68
CA ILE A 273 6.90 -5.74 20.30
C ILE A 273 6.81 -5.08 18.91
N GLY A 274 6.24 -5.79 17.94
CA GLY A 274 6.06 -5.29 16.58
C GLY A 274 5.16 -4.05 16.52
N ARG A 275 4.08 -4.02 17.29
CA ARG A 275 3.17 -2.88 17.45
C ARG A 275 3.89 -1.64 17.98
N GLN A 276 4.77 -1.80 18.96
CA GLN A 276 5.55 -0.69 19.51
C GLN A 276 6.60 -0.18 18.51
N LEU A 277 7.26 -1.09 17.79
CA LEU A 277 8.23 -0.74 16.75
C LEU A 277 7.56 -0.01 15.58
N ALA A 278 6.36 -0.44 15.17
CA ALA A 278 5.60 0.16 14.08
C ALA A 278 5.26 1.64 14.33
N GLY A 279 5.02 2.04 15.58
CA GLY A 279 4.74 3.45 15.92
C GLY A 279 5.91 4.40 15.69
N ASN A 280 7.14 3.88 15.63
CA ASN A 280 8.37 4.66 15.50
C ASN A 280 8.93 4.65 14.07
N THR A 281 8.37 3.84 13.18
CA THR A 281 8.87 3.68 11.81
C THR A 281 7.89 4.23 10.80
N VAL A 282 8.35 5.12 9.93
CA VAL A 282 7.64 5.47 8.70
C VAL A 282 7.97 4.39 7.67
N VAL A 283 6.95 3.71 7.15
CA VAL A 283 7.14 2.65 6.15
C VAL A 283 6.37 3.07 4.91
N PHE A 284 7.09 3.43 3.84
CA PHE A 284 6.52 3.97 2.59
C PHE A 284 5.56 5.14 2.83
N GLU A 285 6.03 6.18 3.54
CA GLU A 285 5.30 7.43 3.86
C GLU A 285 4.03 7.27 4.72
N VAL A 286 3.65 6.04 5.05
CA VAL A 286 2.54 5.76 5.96
C VAL A 286 3.08 5.53 7.36
N SER A 287 2.46 6.21 8.33
CA SER A 287 2.66 5.96 9.75
C SER A 287 1.33 5.65 10.43
N VAL A 288 1.39 4.82 11.46
CA VAL A 288 0.21 4.39 12.21
C VAL A 288 0.53 4.50 13.69
N PHE A 289 -0.38 5.07 14.47
CA PHE A 289 -0.24 5.07 15.92
C PHE A 289 -0.33 3.62 16.44
N PRO A 290 0.52 3.22 17.41
CA PRO A 290 0.40 1.91 18.04
C PRO A 290 -1.00 1.63 18.57
N SER A 291 -1.71 2.64 19.09
CA SER A 291 -3.10 2.56 19.56
C SER A 291 -4.07 2.02 18.51
N TYR A 292 -3.84 2.29 17.23
CA TYR A 292 -4.73 1.92 16.13
C TYR A 292 -4.56 0.45 15.73
N LEU A 293 -3.38 -0.12 15.98
CA LEU A 293 -3.09 -1.54 15.76
C LEU A 293 -3.65 -2.42 16.89
N ASN A 294 -4.95 -2.34 17.12
CA ASN A 294 -5.68 -3.23 18.03
C ASN A 294 -6.40 -4.30 17.21
N PRO A 295 -6.11 -5.60 17.41
CA PRO A 295 -6.82 -6.66 16.70
C PRO A 295 -8.30 -6.66 17.13
N SER A 296 -9.21 -6.86 16.17
CA SER A 296 -10.62 -7.02 16.49
C SER A 296 -10.79 -8.16 17.51
N PRO A 297 -11.50 -7.96 18.64
CA PRO A 297 -11.65 -8.99 19.66
C PRO A 297 -12.20 -10.31 19.11
N VAL A 298 -13.12 -10.23 18.14
CA VAL A 298 -13.72 -11.40 17.49
C VAL A 298 -12.69 -12.15 16.64
N LEU A 299 -11.90 -11.42 15.85
CA LEU A 299 -10.85 -12.04 15.01
C LEU A 299 -9.68 -12.55 15.85
N ALA A 300 -9.30 -11.85 16.91
CA ALA A 300 -8.30 -12.30 17.87
C ALA A 300 -8.74 -13.59 18.57
N LEU A 301 -10.00 -13.68 18.98
CA LEU A 301 -10.59 -14.90 19.54
C LEU A 301 -10.59 -16.03 18.51
N LEU A 302 -10.93 -15.73 17.25
CA LEU A 302 -10.86 -16.69 16.15
C LEU A 302 -9.43 -17.23 15.99
N VAL A 303 -8.40 -16.37 15.97
CA VAL A 303 -6.99 -16.80 15.90
C VAL A 303 -6.62 -17.66 17.11
N ALA A 304 -7.03 -17.25 18.32
CA ALA A 304 -6.76 -17.96 19.58
C ALA A 304 -7.37 -19.37 19.60
N VAL A 305 -8.47 -19.62 18.90
CA VAL A 305 -9.11 -20.94 18.79
C VAL A 305 -8.63 -21.72 17.57
N ALA A 306 -8.55 -21.06 16.41
CA ALA A 306 -8.24 -21.67 15.13
C ALA A 306 -6.79 -22.20 15.08
N VAL A 307 -5.81 -21.49 15.66
CA VAL A 307 -4.42 -21.92 15.63
C VAL A 307 -4.19 -23.21 16.45
N PRO A 308 -4.65 -23.33 17.71
CA PRO A 308 -4.59 -24.60 18.44
C PRO A 308 -5.40 -25.71 17.78
N ALA A 309 -6.59 -25.41 17.27
CA ALA A 309 -7.41 -26.41 16.57
C ALA A 309 -6.69 -26.94 15.32
N ALA A 310 -6.13 -26.05 14.50
CA ALA A 310 -5.34 -26.42 13.32
C ALA A 310 -4.10 -27.23 13.71
N ALA A 311 -3.39 -26.87 14.79
CA ALA A 311 -2.24 -27.62 15.27
C ALA A 311 -2.62 -29.06 15.66
N VAL A 312 -3.73 -29.23 16.39
CA VAL A 312 -4.26 -30.55 16.75
C VAL A 312 -4.70 -31.32 15.49
N LEU A 313 -5.43 -30.70 14.58
CA LEU A 313 -5.87 -31.34 13.33
C LEU A 313 -4.67 -31.80 12.48
N VAL A 314 -3.67 -30.95 12.28
CA VAL A 314 -2.45 -31.28 11.52
C VAL A 314 -1.69 -32.44 12.17
N THR A 315 -1.56 -32.44 13.50
CA THR A 315 -0.87 -33.54 14.21
C THR A 315 -1.64 -34.85 14.12
N LEU A 316 -2.97 -34.83 14.26
CA LEU A 316 -3.82 -36.00 14.10
C LEU A 316 -3.79 -36.56 12.67
N PHE A 317 -3.80 -35.68 11.66
CA PHE A 317 -3.74 -36.10 10.26
C PHE A 317 -2.39 -36.72 9.90
N ALA A 318 -1.30 -36.16 10.43
CA ALA A 318 0.05 -36.71 10.24
C ALA A 318 0.20 -38.12 10.85
N LEU A 319 -0.51 -38.40 11.96
CA LEU A 319 -0.47 -39.69 12.64
C LEU A 319 -1.28 -40.79 11.93
N ARG A 320 -2.13 -40.47 10.94
CA ARG A 320 -2.93 -41.47 10.21
C ARG A 320 -2.07 -42.58 9.58
N GLY A 321 -0.85 -42.26 9.12
CA GLY A 321 0.08 -43.26 8.57
C GLY A 321 0.70 -44.19 9.63
N VAL A 322 0.93 -43.70 10.84
CA VAL A 322 1.53 -44.45 11.97
C VAL A 322 0.52 -45.40 12.63
N VAL A 323 -0.78 -45.07 12.52
CA VAL A 323 -1.86 -45.92 13.05
C VAL A 323 -2.00 -47.22 12.27
N ILE A 324 -1.73 -47.19 10.95
CA ILE A 324 -1.98 -48.29 10.01
C ILE A 324 -0.82 -49.31 10.00
N GLU A 325 0.44 -48.88 10.07
CA GLU A 325 1.61 -49.79 10.06
C GLU A 325 2.64 -49.46 11.17
N PRO A 326 2.48 -50.01 12.39
CA PRO A 326 3.42 -49.77 13.50
C PRO A 326 4.85 -50.28 13.22
N LEU A 327 5.03 -51.23 12.29
CA LEU A 327 6.32 -51.80 11.91
C LEU A 327 7.06 -51.02 10.80
N GLY A 328 6.35 -50.15 10.04
CA GLY A 328 6.94 -49.33 8.97
C GLY A 328 7.77 -48.14 9.45
N VAL A 329 7.69 -47.81 10.74
CA VAL A 329 8.51 -46.76 11.37
C VAL A 329 9.86 -47.33 11.86
N VAL A 330 9.92 -48.64 12.15
CA VAL A 330 11.13 -49.32 12.67
C VAL A 330 11.97 -49.89 11.54
N ARG A 331 11.34 -50.38 10.46
CA ARG A 331 12.00 -50.68 9.19
C ARG A 331 11.68 -49.55 8.23
N THR A 332 12.67 -48.78 7.80
CA THR A 332 12.54 -47.75 6.76
C THR A 332 11.87 -48.34 5.51
N SER A 333 10.55 -48.32 5.46
CA SER A 333 9.77 -48.89 4.36
C SER A 333 9.91 -47.97 3.15
N ARG A 334 9.99 -48.57 1.95
CA ARG A 334 10.05 -47.81 0.70
C ARG A 334 8.81 -46.89 0.63
N PRO A 335 8.96 -45.58 0.41
CA PRO A 335 7.82 -44.68 0.32
C PRO A 335 6.88 -45.13 -0.81
N THR A 336 5.58 -45.21 -0.51
CA THR A 336 4.55 -45.52 -1.51
C THR A 336 4.52 -44.42 -2.59
N ARG A 337 4.50 -44.82 -3.87
CA ARG A 337 4.41 -43.88 -5.01
C ARG A 337 3.23 -42.92 -4.82
N ARG A 338 3.50 -41.62 -4.82
CA ARG A 338 2.46 -40.57 -4.69
C ARG A 338 1.60 -40.53 -5.95
N ARG A 339 0.27 -40.69 -5.82
CA ARG A 339 -0.67 -40.57 -6.95
C ARG A 339 -0.86 -39.09 -7.35
N LEU A 340 -0.75 -38.78 -8.64
CA LEU A 340 -0.84 -37.42 -9.20
C LEU A 340 -2.27 -36.88 -9.28
N TRP A 341 -3.24 -37.72 -9.65
CA TRP A 341 -4.60 -37.30 -10.02
C TRP A 341 -5.32 -36.43 -8.97
N TRP A 342 -5.42 -36.87 -7.72
CA TRP A 342 -6.09 -36.11 -6.65
C TRP A 342 -5.36 -34.82 -6.27
N ARG A 343 -4.06 -34.71 -6.57
CA ARG A 343 -3.26 -33.50 -6.31
C ARG A 343 -3.48 -32.44 -7.37
N LEU A 344 -3.77 -32.86 -8.61
CA LEU A 344 -4.17 -31.96 -9.69
C LEU A 344 -5.61 -31.47 -9.53
N LEU A 345 -6.49 -32.22 -8.84
CA LEU A 345 -7.86 -31.78 -8.59
C LEU A 345 -7.93 -30.45 -7.81
N LEU A 346 -6.98 -30.18 -6.91
CA LEU A 346 -6.94 -28.92 -6.16
C LEU A 346 -6.70 -27.68 -7.03
N PRO A 347 -5.59 -27.59 -7.82
CA PRO A 347 -5.36 -26.45 -8.69
C PRO A 347 -6.35 -26.39 -9.87
N VAL A 348 -6.75 -27.53 -10.44
CA VAL A 348 -7.75 -27.56 -11.52
C VAL A 348 -9.12 -27.12 -10.99
N GLY A 349 -9.52 -27.59 -9.81
CA GLY A 349 -10.74 -27.15 -9.14
C GLY A 349 -10.70 -25.67 -8.78
N GLY A 350 -9.56 -25.17 -8.28
CA GLY A 350 -9.38 -23.74 -8.01
C GLY A 350 -9.55 -22.89 -9.26
N LEU A 351 -8.97 -23.30 -10.39
CA LEU A 351 -9.16 -22.62 -11.67
C LEU A 351 -10.62 -22.71 -12.14
N ALA A 352 -11.26 -23.87 -12.03
CA ALA A 352 -12.65 -24.06 -12.41
C ALA A 352 -13.62 -23.18 -11.61
N LEU A 353 -13.30 -22.87 -10.35
CA LEU A 353 -14.08 -21.94 -9.52
C LEU A 353 -13.88 -20.47 -9.93
N LEU A 354 -12.75 -20.12 -10.55
CA LEU A 354 -12.45 -18.77 -11.02
C LEU A 354 -12.97 -18.50 -12.44
N VAL A 355 -13.05 -19.51 -13.30
CA VAL A 355 -13.59 -19.40 -14.67
C VAL A 355 -14.98 -18.74 -14.76
N PRO A 356 -15.99 -19.07 -13.92
CA PRO A 356 -17.30 -18.42 -14.02
C PRO A 356 -17.27 -16.93 -13.64
N MET A 357 -16.17 -16.42 -13.07
CA MET A 357 -16.03 -15.02 -12.67
C MET A 357 -15.41 -14.14 -13.77
N THR A 358 -15.04 -14.69 -14.93
CA THR A 358 -14.45 -13.89 -16.02
C THR A 358 -15.39 -12.78 -16.48
N GLY A 359 -14.92 -11.54 -16.50
CA GLY A 359 -15.70 -10.34 -16.85
C GLY A 359 -16.59 -9.79 -15.73
N MET A 360 -16.74 -10.49 -14.59
CA MET A 360 -17.63 -10.08 -13.50
C MET A 360 -17.00 -9.05 -12.54
N GLY A 361 -15.73 -8.69 -12.73
CA GLY A 361 -14.99 -7.80 -11.83
C GLY A 361 -15.15 -6.31 -12.09
N ARG A 362 -15.71 -5.91 -13.25
CA ARG A 362 -15.77 -4.49 -13.69
C ARG A 362 -17.16 -3.86 -13.53
N ASP A 363 -18.24 -4.63 -13.72
CA ASP A 363 -19.62 -4.12 -13.65
C ASP A 363 -20.24 -4.37 -12.26
N ASN A 364 -20.63 -3.30 -11.55
CA ASN A 364 -21.47 -3.25 -10.32
C ASN A 364 -21.30 -4.35 -9.24
N GLY A 365 -20.13 -4.96 -9.11
CA GLY A 365 -19.74 -5.70 -7.91
C GLY A 365 -20.43 -7.05 -7.65
N ASP A 366 -21.12 -7.64 -8.61
CA ASP A 366 -21.78 -8.95 -8.41
C ASP A 366 -20.83 -10.15 -8.63
N PHE A 367 -19.60 -10.06 -8.10
CA PHE A 367 -18.71 -11.22 -8.09
C PHE A 367 -18.82 -11.97 -6.76
N ASN A 368 -18.85 -13.30 -6.85
CA ASN A 368 -18.97 -14.14 -5.67
C ASN A 368 -17.64 -14.21 -4.92
N GLN A 369 -17.51 -13.39 -3.87
CA GLN A 369 -16.34 -13.32 -2.99
C GLN A 369 -15.91 -14.71 -2.45
N TYR A 370 -16.86 -15.60 -2.18
CA TYR A 370 -16.56 -16.95 -1.70
C TYR A 370 -15.91 -17.81 -2.79
N LEU A 371 -16.41 -17.75 -4.03
CA LEU A 371 -15.82 -18.48 -5.15
C LEU A 371 -14.38 -18.05 -5.41
N VAL A 372 -14.12 -16.74 -5.41
CA VAL A 372 -12.76 -16.20 -5.57
C VAL A 372 -11.86 -16.66 -4.45
N THR A 373 -12.30 -16.50 -3.20
CA THR A 373 -11.52 -16.90 -2.01
C THR A 373 -11.16 -18.38 -2.06
N ILE A 374 -12.15 -19.26 -2.27
CA ILE A 374 -11.95 -20.71 -2.32
C ILE A 374 -11.10 -21.09 -3.54
N GLY A 375 -11.29 -20.43 -4.69
CA GLY A 375 -10.53 -20.67 -5.92
C GLY A 375 -9.05 -20.35 -5.77
N VAL A 376 -8.73 -19.14 -5.28
CA VAL A 376 -7.36 -18.70 -4.98
C VAL A 376 -6.72 -19.62 -3.94
N MET A 377 -7.41 -19.90 -2.83
CA MET A 377 -6.91 -20.82 -1.80
C MET A 377 -6.63 -22.21 -2.36
N SER A 378 -7.53 -22.75 -3.18
CA SER A 378 -7.38 -24.09 -3.77
C SER A 378 -6.18 -24.18 -4.72
N LEU A 379 -5.92 -23.13 -5.51
CA LEU A 379 -4.74 -23.02 -6.36
C LEU A 379 -3.44 -23.00 -5.54
N LEU A 380 -3.37 -22.14 -4.52
CA LEU A 380 -2.20 -22.01 -3.66
C LEU A 380 -1.94 -23.26 -2.80
N ILE A 381 -3.00 -23.86 -2.23
CA ILE A 381 -2.91 -25.18 -1.56
C ILE A 381 -2.45 -26.25 -2.56
N GLY A 382 -2.91 -26.16 -3.82
CA GLY A 382 -2.47 -27.00 -4.93
C GLY A 382 -0.96 -27.02 -5.10
N VAL A 383 -0.28 -25.87 -4.99
CA VAL A 383 1.20 -25.77 -5.02
C VAL A 383 1.81 -26.66 -3.94
N THR A 384 1.32 -26.60 -2.71
CA THR A 384 1.86 -27.38 -1.57
C THR A 384 1.64 -28.88 -1.72
N ALA A 385 0.54 -29.28 -2.38
CA ALA A 385 0.20 -30.67 -2.64
C ALA A 385 1.03 -31.25 -3.81
N LEU A 386 1.24 -30.46 -4.86
CA LEU A 386 1.97 -30.85 -6.08
C LEU A 386 3.48 -30.86 -5.87
N LEU A 387 4.06 -29.89 -5.17
CA LEU A 387 5.52 -29.73 -5.08
C LEU A 387 6.25 -31.02 -4.64
N PRO A 388 5.81 -31.75 -3.60
CA PRO A 388 6.47 -32.99 -3.23
C PRO A 388 6.46 -34.08 -4.31
N TRP A 389 5.42 -34.12 -5.15
CA TRP A 389 5.37 -35.04 -6.28
C TRP A 389 6.29 -34.60 -7.41
N VAL A 390 6.34 -33.30 -7.72
CA VAL A 390 7.25 -32.74 -8.73
C VAL A 390 8.70 -33.02 -8.35
N VAL A 391 9.09 -32.76 -7.11
CA VAL A 391 10.43 -33.06 -6.61
C VAL A 391 10.75 -34.55 -6.73
N GLU A 392 9.85 -35.44 -6.31
CA GLU A 392 10.05 -36.89 -6.42
C GLU A 392 10.20 -37.35 -7.87
N ALA A 393 9.34 -36.88 -8.77
CA ALA A 393 9.32 -37.26 -10.18
C ALA A 393 10.54 -36.74 -10.97
N VAL A 394 11.03 -35.54 -10.65
CA VAL A 394 12.22 -34.98 -11.29
C VAL A 394 13.49 -35.58 -10.73
N VAL A 395 13.62 -35.67 -9.40
CA VAL A 395 14.81 -36.23 -8.74
C VAL A 395 15.01 -37.71 -9.06
N ALA A 396 13.93 -38.47 -9.28
CA ALA A 396 14.01 -39.85 -9.74
C ALA A 396 14.65 -39.99 -11.13
N ARG A 397 14.63 -38.92 -11.95
CA ARG A 397 15.22 -38.89 -13.30
C ARG A 397 16.59 -38.24 -13.35
N LEU A 398 17.07 -37.61 -12.28
CA LEU A 398 18.40 -37.00 -12.23
C LEU A 398 19.49 -38.07 -12.17
N GLY A 399 20.47 -37.95 -13.08
CA GLY A 399 21.54 -38.93 -13.30
C GLY A 399 22.82 -38.70 -12.49
N THR A 400 23.89 -39.40 -12.91
CA THR A 400 25.23 -39.34 -12.31
C THR A 400 25.92 -38.00 -12.58
N GLY A 401 26.73 -37.53 -11.63
CA GLY A 401 27.51 -36.28 -11.73
C GLY A 401 28.71 -36.30 -10.78
N GLY A 402 29.26 -35.13 -10.44
CA GLY A 402 30.33 -35.03 -9.43
C GLY A 402 29.91 -35.56 -8.05
N VAL A 403 30.88 -35.85 -7.16
CA VAL A 403 30.62 -36.49 -5.85
C VAL A 403 29.59 -35.73 -5.01
N SER A 404 29.66 -34.39 -4.97
CA SER A 404 28.70 -33.55 -4.26
C SER A 404 27.27 -33.63 -4.82
N TRP A 405 27.14 -33.71 -6.14
CA TRP A 405 25.87 -33.87 -6.86
C TRP A 405 25.25 -35.25 -6.61
N GLN A 406 26.03 -36.33 -6.75
CA GLN A 406 25.55 -37.69 -6.52
C GLN A 406 25.08 -37.89 -5.08
N LEU A 407 25.84 -37.38 -4.10
CA LEU A 407 25.43 -37.40 -2.69
C LEU A 407 24.12 -36.65 -2.46
N ALA A 408 23.93 -35.49 -3.11
CA ALA A 408 22.71 -34.71 -3.00
C ALA A 408 21.50 -35.43 -3.61
N VAL A 409 21.62 -35.88 -4.87
CA VAL A 409 20.53 -36.53 -5.62
C VAL A 409 20.12 -37.84 -4.95
N ARG A 410 21.07 -38.72 -4.61
CA ARG A 410 20.74 -40.00 -3.92
C ARG A 410 20.00 -39.78 -2.62
N ARG A 411 20.37 -38.72 -1.89
CA ARG A 411 19.70 -38.38 -0.64
C ARG A 411 18.28 -37.86 -0.86
N LEU A 412 18.09 -37.00 -1.86
CA LEU A 412 16.77 -36.51 -2.23
C LEU A 412 15.86 -37.65 -2.75
N GLN A 413 16.42 -38.66 -3.42
CA GLN A 413 15.67 -39.86 -3.82
C GLN A 413 15.15 -40.66 -2.62
N LEU A 414 15.90 -40.70 -1.52
CA LEU A 414 15.50 -41.37 -0.28
C LEU A 414 14.60 -40.50 0.62
N SER A 415 14.65 -39.17 0.50
CA SER A 415 14.00 -38.22 1.43
C SER A 415 13.41 -36.96 0.75
N SER A 416 12.73 -37.13 -0.38
CA SER A 416 12.15 -36.03 -1.18
C SER A 416 11.08 -35.23 -0.41
N GLY A 417 10.31 -35.90 0.46
CA GLY A 417 9.17 -35.30 1.15
C GLY A 417 9.51 -34.31 2.26
N THR A 418 10.66 -34.42 2.91
CA THR A 418 11.15 -33.44 3.88
C THR A 418 11.69 -32.20 3.18
N ALA A 419 12.46 -32.41 2.10
CA ALA A 419 13.06 -31.34 1.32
C ALA A 419 12.01 -30.45 0.63
N ALA A 420 10.98 -31.06 0.01
CA ALA A 420 9.90 -30.32 -0.61
C ALA A 420 9.06 -29.50 0.39
N ARG A 421 8.81 -30.02 1.59
CA ARG A 421 8.01 -29.33 2.62
C ARG A 421 8.65 -28.04 3.11
N MET A 422 9.97 -27.97 3.18
CA MET A 422 10.67 -26.73 3.56
C MET A 422 10.40 -25.60 2.55
N VAL A 423 10.26 -25.94 1.28
CA VAL A 423 10.12 -24.97 0.18
C VAL A 423 8.66 -24.58 -0.07
N ASN A 424 7.68 -25.35 0.41
CA ASN A 424 6.25 -25.09 0.20
C ASN A 424 5.84 -23.64 0.58
N GLY A 425 6.35 -23.10 1.69
CA GLY A 425 6.03 -21.73 2.10
C GLY A 425 6.52 -20.68 1.10
N ILE A 426 7.76 -20.81 0.62
CA ILE A 426 8.32 -19.93 -0.44
C ILE A 426 7.54 -20.10 -1.73
N ALA A 427 7.28 -21.33 -2.16
CA ALA A 427 6.61 -21.59 -3.43
C ALA A 427 5.21 -20.98 -3.46
N VAL A 428 4.45 -21.07 -2.36
CA VAL A 428 3.14 -20.42 -2.24
C VAL A 428 3.27 -18.90 -2.23
N ALA A 429 4.21 -18.34 -1.46
CA ALA A 429 4.40 -16.90 -1.40
C ALA A 429 4.80 -16.31 -2.75
N VAL A 430 5.75 -16.93 -3.45
CA VAL A 430 6.18 -16.50 -4.79
C VAL A 430 5.05 -16.65 -5.81
N ALA A 431 4.28 -17.75 -5.78
CA ALA A 431 3.16 -17.94 -6.69
C ALA A 431 2.09 -16.85 -6.51
N GLY A 432 1.69 -16.61 -5.25
CA GLY A 432 0.71 -15.58 -4.94
C GLY A 432 1.24 -14.17 -5.24
N ALA A 433 2.51 -13.90 -4.98
CA ALA A 433 3.09 -12.59 -5.23
C ALA A 433 3.27 -12.31 -6.73
N ILE A 434 3.55 -13.32 -7.56
CA ILE A 434 3.49 -13.20 -9.03
C ILE A 434 2.06 -12.88 -9.47
N ALA A 435 1.06 -13.60 -8.96
CA ALA A 435 -0.33 -13.38 -9.31
C ALA A 435 -0.83 -11.97 -8.93
N LEU A 436 -0.48 -11.51 -7.72
CA LEU A 436 -0.79 -10.17 -7.25
C LEU A 436 -0.08 -9.11 -8.08
N GLN A 437 1.22 -9.26 -8.33
CA GLN A 437 1.96 -8.29 -9.14
C GLN A 437 1.39 -8.18 -10.55
N MET A 438 1.00 -9.31 -11.18
CA MET A 438 0.30 -9.30 -12.46
C MET A 438 -1.02 -8.55 -12.40
N LEU A 439 -1.84 -8.82 -11.37
CA LEU A 439 -3.12 -8.12 -11.19
C LEU A 439 -2.91 -6.62 -11.00
N PHE A 440 -2.00 -6.20 -10.11
CA PHE A 440 -1.68 -4.79 -9.85
C PHE A 440 -1.14 -4.07 -11.09
N SER A 441 -0.21 -4.67 -11.82
CA SER A 441 0.33 -4.10 -13.06
C SER A 441 -0.69 -4.08 -14.20
N GLY A 442 -1.66 -5.01 -14.19
CA GLY A 442 -2.73 -5.05 -15.19
C GLY A 442 -3.80 -3.99 -14.97
N VAL A 443 -4.21 -3.77 -13.71
CA VAL A 443 -5.18 -2.72 -13.34
C VAL A 443 -4.53 -1.35 -13.14
N GLU A 444 -3.20 -1.26 -13.07
CA GLU A 444 -2.47 0.00 -12.88
C GLU A 444 -2.89 1.07 -13.89
N GLY A 445 -3.16 0.69 -15.14
CA GLY A 445 -3.66 1.60 -16.17
C GLY A 445 -5.07 2.14 -15.89
N ASP A 446 -5.94 1.36 -15.25
CA ASP A 446 -7.30 1.80 -14.87
C ASP A 446 -7.26 2.82 -13.71
N TYR A 447 -6.17 2.84 -12.92
CA TYR A 447 -6.00 3.74 -11.77
C TYR A 447 -4.93 4.82 -11.99
N THR A 448 -4.32 4.85 -13.17
CA THR A 448 -3.34 5.86 -13.58
C THR A 448 -3.99 6.68 -14.66
N ASN A 449 -4.55 7.81 -14.27
CA ASN A 449 -5.11 8.75 -15.22
C ASN A 449 -3.96 9.56 -15.82
N SER A 450 -3.91 9.64 -17.14
CA SER A 450 -3.13 10.68 -17.78
C SER A 450 -3.73 12.00 -17.33
N THR A 451 -2.97 12.79 -16.60
CA THR A 451 -3.37 14.17 -16.29
C THR A 451 -3.41 15.00 -17.55
N GLY A 452 -2.83 14.52 -18.66
CA GLY A 452 -2.65 15.19 -19.95
C GLY A 452 -2.06 16.60 -19.89
N ASN A 453 -1.41 16.94 -18.77
CA ASN A 453 -0.63 18.15 -18.64
C ASN A 453 0.67 17.99 -19.44
N GLU A 454 0.99 18.97 -20.29
CA GLU A 454 2.28 19.02 -20.98
C GLU A 454 3.37 19.56 -20.05
N VAL A 455 3.97 18.67 -19.26
CA VAL A 455 5.07 18.99 -18.31
C VAL A 455 6.33 19.55 -18.99
N THR A 456 6.41 19.52 -20.33
CA THR A 456 7.52 20.13 -21.09
C THR A 456 7.43 21.65 -21.19
N LEU A 457 6.25 22.24 -21.00
CA LEU A 457 6.05 23.69 -21.12
C LEU A 457 5.97 24.37 -19.76
N ALA A 458 5.28 23.76 -18.81
CA ALA A 458 5.27 24.19 -17.41
C ALA A 458 5.20 22.96 -16.51
N GLN A 459 6.04 22.93 -15.48
CA GLN A 459 6.01 21.87 -14.45
C GLN A 459 5.17 22.28 -13.23
N MET A 460 4.82 23.56 -13.11
CA MET A 460 4.15 24.09 -11.93
C MET A 460 3.20 25.24 -12.29
N GLU A 461 2.03 25.26 -11.67
CA GLU A 461 1.03 26.34 -11.76
C GLU A 461 0.86 26.96 -10.37
N VAL A 462 0.83 28.28 -10.32
CA VAL A 462 0.57 29.05 -9.12
C VAL A 462 -0.72 29.84 -9.34
N ARG A 463 -1.82 29.41 -8.71
CA ARG A 463 -3.09 30.14 -8.76
C ARG A 463 -3.06 31.27 -7.74
N LEU A 464 -3.36 32.47 -8.21
CA LEU A 464 -3.36 33.69 -7.43
C LEU A 464 -4.81 34.03 -7.03
N PRO A 465 -5.05 34.44 -5.77
CA PRO A 465 -6.31 35.07 -5.39
C PRO A 465 -6.60 36.32 -6.23
N SER A 466 -7.87 36.67 -6.41
CA SER A 466 -8.32 37.76 -7.30
C SER A 466 -7.76 39.14 -6.91
N HIS A 467 -7.46 39.37 -5.62
CA HIS A 467 -6.85 40.62 -5.14
C HIS A 467 -5.34 40.73 -5.42
N VAL A 468 -4.67 39.64 -5.80
CA VAL A 468 -3.22 39.63 -6.04
C VAL A 468 -2.93 40.03 -7.49
N PRO A 469 -2.20 41.14 -7.73
CA PRO A 469 -1.84 41.53 -9.08
C PRO A 469 -0.95 40.49 -9.77
N VAL A 470 -1.40 40.01 -10.93
CA VAL A 470 -0.77 38.91 -11.66
C VAL A 470 0.67 39.22 -12.09
N ASP A 471 0.93 40.44 -12.55
CA ASP A 471 2.23 40.81 -13.12
C ASP A 471 3.35 40.92 -12.07
N PRO A 472 3.19 41.65 -10.96
CA PRO A 472 4.15 41.63 -9.86
C PRO A 472 4.38 40.23 -9.28
N ALA A 473 3.34 39.40 -9.20
CA ALA A 473 3.46 38.02 -8.74
C ALA A 473 4.31 37.18 -9.70
N ALA A 474 4.07 37.29 -11.02
CA ALA A 474 4.83 36.60 -12.04
C ALA A 474 6.30 37.04 -12.08
N GLU A 475 6.60 38.33 -11.91
CA GLU A 475 7.97 38.84 -11.81
C GLU A 475 8.71 38.24 -10.61
N ARG A 476 8.05 38.21 -9.45
CA ARG A 476 8.63 37.66 -8.22
C ARG A 476 8.83 36.14 -8.30
N LEU A 477 7.89 35.41 -8.89
CA LEU A 477 8.03 33.98 -9.15
C LEU A 477 9.13 33.71 -10.18
N GLY A 478 9.20 34.48 -11.27
CA GLY A 478 10.25 34.40 -12.28
C GLY A 478 11.64 34.72 -11.76
N GLY A 479 11.76 35.55 -10.73
CA GLY A 479 13.01 35.82 -10.01
C GLY A 479 13.45 34.75 -9.01
N THR A 480 12.67 33.68 -8.83
CA THR A 480 13.03 32.58 -7.92
C THR A 480 14.13 31.72 -8.53
N GLU A 481 15.10 31.32 -7.71
CA GLU A 481 16.20 30.45 -8.16
C GLU A 481 15.66 29.13 -8.74
N GLY A 482 16.14 28.78 -9.94
CA GLY A 482 15.70 27.59 -10.69
C GLY A 482 14.44 27.80 -11.54
N VAL A 483 13.79 28.97 -11.51
CA VAL A 483 12.74 29.29 -12.50
C VAL A 483 13.38 29.81 -13.78
N THR A 484 13.12 29.13 -14.89
CA THR A 484 13.66 29.49 -16.22
C THR A 484 12.70 30.39 -17.00
N GLU A 485 11.40 30.16 -16.88
CA GLU A 485 10.34 30.93 -17.54
C GLU A 485 9.13 31.02 -16.60
N ALA A 486 8.48 32.17 -16.60
CA ALA A 486 7.24 32.43 -15.89
C ALA A 486 6.22 33.08 -16.82
N TYR A 487 5.07 32.43 -16.98
CA TYR A 487 4.03 32.84 -17.91
C TYR A 487 2.78 33.22 -17.14
N ALA A 488 2.35 34.46 -17.30
CA ALA A 488 1.28 35.04 -16.52
C ALA A 488 0.00 35.12 -17.35
N LEU A 489 -1.07 34.49 -16.88
CA LEU A 489 -2.38 34.52 -17.51
C LEU A 489 -3.44 34.96 -16.48
N ALA A 490 -4.24 35.94 -16.84
CA ALA A 490 -5.44 36.32 -16.11
C ALA A 490 -6.67 35.75 -16.84
N LYS A 491 -7.66 35.25 -16.10
CA LYS A 491 -8.83 34.57 -16.65
C LYS A 491 -10.10 35.19 -16.10
N GLY A 492 -11.10 35.36 -16.95
CA GLY A 492 -12.44 35.78 -16.54
C GLY A 492 -13.51 35.02 -17.31
N TRP A 493 -14.74 35.15 -16.85
CA TRP A 493 -15.91 34.66 -17.56
C TRP A 493 -16.66 35.83 -18.18
N MET A 494 -16.92 35.78 -19.49
CA MET A 494 -17.68 36.79 -20.21
C MET A 494 -19.02 36.23 -20.64
N VAL A 495 -20.07 37.00 -20.40
CA VAL A 495 -21.46 36.61 -20.67
C VAL A 495 -22.21 37.66 -21.47
N ASP A 496 -23.33 37.26 -22.06
CA ASP A 496 -24.16 38.09 -22.93
C ASP A 496 -25.11 39.05 -22.19
N SER A 497 -25.40 38.79 -20.91
CA SER A 497 -26.25 39.61 -20.06
C SER A 497 -25.57 39.95 -18.73
N ALA A 498 -25.86 41.13 -18.16
CA ALA A 498 -25.40 41.50 -16.83
C ALA A 498 -26.08 40.68 -15.71
N HIS A 499 -27.28 40.19 -15.97
CA HIS A 499 -28.09 39.42 -15.03
C HIS A 499 -28.57 38.11 -15.67
N ASP A 500 -28.52 37.02 -14.91
CA ASP A 500 -29.07 35.70 -15.26
C ASP A 500 -28.68 35.24 -16.67
N ALA A 501 -27.39 35.37 -16.99
CA ALA A 501 -26.91 35.08 -18.32
C ALA A 501 -26.98 33.58 -18.65
N GLU A 502 -27.58 33.25 -19.78
CA GLU A 502 -27.74 31.88 -20.28
C GLU A 502 -26.52 31.41 -21.08
N SER A 503 -25.73 32.33 -21.64
CA SER A 503 -24.59 32.03 -22.50
C SER A 503 -23.34 32.82 -22.11
N GLY A 504 -22.22 32.11 -22.02
CA GLY A 504 -20.93 32.71 -21.68
C GLY A 504 -19.75 31.94 -22.24
N THR A 505 -18.59 32.59 -22.24
CA THR A 505 -17.34 32.01 -22.68
C THR A 505 -16.16 32.58 -21.89
N THR A 506 -15.03 31.89 -21.91
CA THR A 506 -13.82 32.33 -21.19
C THR A 506 -13.16 33.53 -21.87
N LEU A 507 -12.68 34.46 -21.05
CA LEU A 507 -11.70 35.46 -21.42
C LEU A 507 -10.34 35.09 -20.83
N THR A 508 -9.30 35.10 -21.64
CA THR A 508 -7.91 34.97 -21.17
C THR A 508 -7.10 36.20 -21.57
N VAL A 509 -6.39 36.78 -20.62
CA VAL A 509 -5.52 37.94 -20.81
C VAL A 509 -4.09 37.57 -20.50
N GLY A 510 -3.15 37.95 -21.37
CA GLY A 510 -1.73 37.63 -21.20
C GLY A 510 -0.83 38.40 -22.16
N ASP A 511 0.48 38.23 -22.00
CA ASP A 511 1.42 38.66 -23.02
C ASP A 511 1.49 37.64 -24.18
N CYS A 512 2.09 38.03 -25.30
CA CYS A 512 2.16 37.15 -26.47
C CYS A 512 2.83 35.79 -26.21
N PRO A 513 3.94 35.69 -25.45
CA PRO A 513 4.48 34.40 -25.02
C PRO A 513 3.48 33.54 -24.24
N SER A 514 2.79 34.12 -23.26
CA SER A 514 1.83 33.39 -22.43
C SER A 514 0.58 32.96 -23.23
N LEU A 515 0.06 33.82 -24.12
CA LEU A 515 -1.08 33.48 -24.97
C LEU A 515 -0.73 32.38 -26.00
N ARG A 516 0.53 32.31 -26.47
CA ARG A 516 1.00 31.20 -27.33
C ARG A 516 1.08 29.86 -26.61
N MET A 517 1.04 29.85 -25.28
CA MET A 517 0.92 28.58 -24.54
C MET A 517 -0.47 27.97 -24.66
N VAL A 518 -1.52 28.77 -24.86
CA VAL A 518 -2.92 28.29 -24.85
C VAL A 518 -3.55 28.18 -26.23
N ALA A 519 -3.05 28.93 -27.21
CA ALA A 519 -3.57 28.90 -28.57
C ALA A 519 -2.47 29.09 -29.63
N THR A 520 -2.74 28.58 -30.83
CA THR A 520 -1.91 28.85 -32.01
C THR A 520 -2.32 30.20 -32.59
N LEU A 521 -1.49 31.21 -32.34
CA LEU A 521 -1.73 32.58 -32.80
C LEU A 521 -1.05 32.82 -34.16
N PRO A 522 -1.75 33.39 -35.17
CA PRO A 522 -1.17 33.65 -36.49
C PRO A 522 -0.09 34.74 -36.47
N SER A 523 -0.33 35.80 -35.69
CA SER A 523 0.59 36.88 -35.34
C SER A 523 0.17 37.41 -33.97
N CYS A 524 1.09 37.95 -33.17
CA CYS A 524 0.74 38.54 -31.89
C CYS A 524 1.63 39.74 -31.59
N GLU A 525 0.99 40.89 -31.45
CA GLU A 525 1.55 42.16 -30.96
C GLU A 525 0.73 42.66 -29.78
N ASP A 526 1.36 43.40 -28.86
CA ASP A 526 0.68 43.96 -27.70
C ASP A 526 -0.30 45.06 -28.12
N GLY A 527 -1.60 44.82 -27.89
CA GLY A 527 -2.73 45.54 -28.49
C GLY A 527 -3.64 44.65 -29.34
N ASP A 528 -3.25 43.41 -29.63
CA ASP A 528 -4.09 42.44 -30.36
C ASP A 528 -5.16 41.78 -29.48
N THR A 529 -6.27 41.41 -30.14
CA THR A 529 -7.40 40.63 -29.59
C THR A 529 -7.73 39.49 -30.53
N PHE A 530 -8.04 38.31 -29.99
CA PHE A 530 -8.31 37.09 -30.72
C PHE A 530 -9.59 36.43 -30.23
N TYR A 531 -10.24 35.66 -31.11
CA TYR A 531 -11.24 34.67 -30.73
C TYR A 531 -10.75 33.28 -31.13
N VAL A 532 -11.01 32.30 -30.28
CA VAL A 532 -10.61 30.90 -30.48
C VAL A 532 -11.86 30.08 -30.85
N ARG A 533 -11.76 29.25 -31.89
CA ARG A 533 -12.88 28.43 -32.37
C ARG A 533 -12.68 26.95 -32.09
N GLY A 534 -13.75 26.26 -31.70
CA GLY A 534 -13.80 24.79 -31.70
C GLY A 534 -13.03 24.16 -30.55
N ALA A 535 -13.08 24.81 -29.38
CA ALA A 535 -12.60 24.24 -28.14
C ALA A 535 -13.61 23.24 -27.57
N GLU A 536 -13.12 22.24 -26.84
CA GLU A 536 -13.90 21.11 -26.30
C GLU A 536 -15.10 21.52 -25.43
N TYR A 537 -15.04 22.67 -24.75
CA TYR A 537 -16.10 23.18 -23.85
C TYR A 537 -16.91 24.34 -24.41
N ASP A 538 -16.74 24.70 -25.69
CA ASP A 538 -17.56 25.76 -26.31
C ASP A 538 -19.06 25.37 -26.39
N GLY A 539 -19.42 24.10 -26.16
CA GLY A 539 -20.82 23.65 -26.18
C GLY A 539 -21.53 24.00 -27.49
N ASP A 540 -22.74 24.57 -27.40
CA ASP A 540 -23.48 25.16 -28.54
C ASP A 540 -23.16 26.67 -28.74
N VAL A 541 -22.19 27.22 -28.00
CA VAL A 541 -21.86 28.66 -28.01
C VAL A 541 -21.00 28.99 -29.22
N ASP A 542 -21.57 29.77 -30.15
CA ASP A 542 -20.88 30.26 -31.33
C ASP A 542 -20.09 31.53 -31.01
N VAL A 543 -18.83 31.36 -30.58
CA VAL A 543 -17.92 32.45 -30.21
C VAL A 543 -17.74 33.47 -31.35
N GLU A 544 -17.89 33.05 -32.62
CA GLU A 544 -17.81 33.97 -33.77
C GLU A 544 -18.99 34.95 -33.82
N LYS A 545 -20.19 34.52 -33.40
CA LYS A 545 -21.35 35.42 -33.27
C LYS A 545 -21.23 36.37 -32.08
N MET A 546 -20.51 35.96 -31.03
CA MET A 546 -20.22 36.81 -29.87
C MET A 546 -19.13 37.84 -30.19
N ALA A 547 -18.20 37.50 -31.08
CA ALA A 547 -17.07 38.34 -31.51
C ALA A 547 -17.46 39.48 -32.48
N VAL A 548 -18.76 39.78 -32.66
CA VAL A 548 -19.21 40.85 -33.54
C VAL A 548 -18.77 42.21 -32.98
N PRO A 549 -18.03 43.03 -33.74
CA PRO A 549 -17.58 44.33 -33.25
C PRO A 549 -18.75 45.23 -32.83
N GLY A 550 -18.63 45.85 -31.65
CA GLY A 550 -19.70 46.68 -31.08
C GLY A 550 -20.71 45.93 -30.21
N ASN A 551 -20.68 44.59 -30.17
CA ASN A 551 -21.43 43.82 -29.19
C ASN A 551 -20.89 44.10 -27.78
N THR A 552 -21.76 44.20 -26.77
CA THR A 552 -21.36 44.44 -25.38
C THR A 552 -21.57 43.18 -24.58
N MET A 553 -20.48 42.67 -24.01
CA MET A 553 -20.46 41.53 -23.11
C MET A 553 -20.24 42.03 -21.69
N TYR A 554 -20.60 41.23 -20.69
CA TYR A 554 -20.41 41.55 -19.28
C TYR A 554 -19.46 40.55 -18.63
N LEU A 555 -18.61 41.04 -17.72
CA LEU A 555 -17.85 40.19 -16.81
C LEU A 555 -18.47 40.25 -15.42
N ASP A 556 -18.36 39.13 -14.70
CA ASP A 556 -18.87 38.97 -13.34
C ASP A 556 -20.38 39.29 -13.22
N PRO A 557 -21.24 38.50 -13.90
CA PRO A 557 -22.68 38.74 -13.91
C PRO A 557 -23.33 38.40 -12.58
N SER A 558 -24.47 39.04 -12.33
CA SER A 558 -25.31 38.74 -11.17
C SER A 558 -26.31 37.64 -11.49
N TYR A 559 -26.53 36.72 -10.55
CA TYR A 559 -27.52 35.64 -10.68
C TYR A 559 -28.52 35.70 -9.53
N GLU A 560 -29.79 35.40 -9.81
CA GLU A 560 -30.84 35.38 -8.80
C GLU A 560 -30.51 34.37 -7.67
N GLY A 561 -30.40 34.87 -6.43
CA GLY A 561 -30.06 34.05 -5.25
C GLY A 561 -28.57 34.06 -4.87
N ASN A 562 -27.70 34.64 -5.69
CA ASN A 562 -26.29 34.88 -5.38
C ASN A 562 -26.04 36.37 -5.03
N GLU A 563 -24.82 36.69 -4.59
CA GLU A 563 -24.40 38.09 -4.43
C GLU A 563 -24.29 38.82 -5.77
N GLU A 564 -24.45 40.15 -5.73
CA GLU A 564 -24.42 41.01 -6.91
C GLU A 564 -22.98 41.15 -7.42
N GLY A 565 -22.69 40.55 -8.58
CA GLY A 565 -21.41 40.68 -9.28
C GLY A 565 -21.13 42.10 -9.80
N LEU A 566 -19.90 42.36 -10.23
CA LEU A 566 -19.43 43.67 -10.69
C LEU A 566 -20.06 44.14 -12.02
N GLN A 567 -20.67 43.22 -12.80
CA GLN A 567 -21.41 43.49 -14.04
C GLN A 567 -20.65 44.41 -15.03
N ILE A 568 -19.35 44.17 -15.22
CA ILE A 568 -18.47 45.09 -15.93
C ILE A 568 -18.71 45.00 -17.45
N PRO A 569 -19.22 46.07 -18.11
CA PRO A 569 -19.48 46.02 -19.54
C PRO A 569 -18.19 46.16 -20.35
N TRP A 570 -18.03 45.32 -21.37
CA TRP A 570 -16.96 45.41 -22.35
C TRP A 570 -17.48 45.28 -23.78
N THR A 571 -17.28 46.35 -24.55
CA THR A 571 -17.61 46.38 -25.97
C THR A 571 -16.50 45.74 -26.81
N MET A 572 -16.89 44.78 -27.65
CA MET A 572 -15.99 44.02 -28.51
C MET A 572 -15.28 44.92 -29.54
N PRO A 573 -13.93 44.90 -29.60
CA PRO A 573 -13.15 45.75 -30.48
C PRO A 573 -13.26 45.33 -31.96
N LYS A 574 -12.95 46.27 -32.86
CA LYS A 574 -12.83 45.97 -34.30
C LYS A 574 -11.51 45.26 -34.57
N GLY A 575 -11.53 44.26 -35.46
CA GLY A 575 -10.31 43.62 -35.96
C GLY A 575 -9.81 42.42 -35.17
N MET A 576 -10.69 41.74 -34.41
CA MET A 576 -10.33 40.48 -33.76
C MET A 576 -9.86 39.43 -34.78
N LYS A 577 -8.76 38.75 -34.46
CA LYS A 577 -8.15 37.72 -35.32
C LYS A 577 -8.64 36.34 -34.90
N ALA A 578 -8.86 35.45 -35.86
CA ALA A 578 -9.11 34.04 -35.57
C ALA A 578 -7.84 33.37 -35.04
N ALA A 579 -7.98 32.59 -33.98
CA ALA A 579 -6.95 31.70 -33.45
C ALA A 579 -7.49 30.27 -33.33
N GLU A 580 -6.58 29.30 -33.33
CA GLU A 580 -6.93 27.89 -33.15
C GLU A 580 -6.54 27.43 -31.75
N PRO A 581 -7.41 26.66 -31.06
CA PRO A 581 -7.09 26.11 -29.76
C PRO A 581 -5.94 25.14 -29.93
N ARG A 582 -5.01 25.17 -28.97
CA ARG A 582 -3.90 24.23 -28.97
C ARG A 582 -4.28 23.05 -28.08
N ARG A 583 -4.50 21.90 -28.71
CA ARG A 583 -5.02 20.70 -28.04
C ARG A 583 -3.96 20.04 -27.15
N GLY A 584 -4.38 19.56 -25.98
CA GLY A 584 -3.57 18.66 -25.13
C GLY A 584 -2.61 19.33 -24.14
N LEU A 585 -2.70 20.64 -23.94
CA LEU A 585 -1.76 21.41 -23.10
C LEU A 585 -2.17 21.55 -21.63
N LEU A 586 -3.48 21.59 -21.40
CA LEU A 586 -4.15 21.89 -20.14
C LEU A 586 -5.36 20.97 -20.09
N VAL A 587 -5.27 19.83 -19.41
CA VAL A 587 -6.39 18.89 -19.43
C VAL A 587 -7.63 19.49 -18.82
N GLY A 588 -8.74 19.23 -19.51
CA GLY A 588 -10.07 19.61 -19.09
C GLY A 588 -10.51 20.99 -19.55
N ILE A 589 -9.69 21.75 -20.27
CA ILE A 589 -10.13 22.98 -20.95
C ILE A 589 -9.23 23.22 -22.18
N ASP A 590 -9.59 22.67 -23.36
CA ASP A 590 -9.22 23.34 -24.61
C ASP A 590 -9.76 24.77 -24.47
N ARG A 591 -8.89 25.78 -24.42
CA ARG A 591 -9.31 27.15 -24.08
C ARG A 591 -9.92 27.82 -25.31
N GLY A 592 -11.25 27.85 -25.32
CA GLY A 592 -12.06 28.61 -26.27
C GLY A 592 -12.23 30.07 -25.86
N GLY A 593 -13.17 30.75 -26.50
CA GLY A 593 -13.52 32.13 -26.16
C GLY A 593 -12.52 33.17 -26.67
N PHE A 594 -12.20 34.16 -25.84
CA PHE A 594 -11.45 35.34 -26.24
C PHE A 594 -10.06 35.39 -25.61
N LEU A 595 -9.06 35.71 -26.42
CA LEU A 595 -7.69 35.96 -25.95
C LEU A 595 -7.34 37.41 -26.20
N VAL A 596 -6.89 38.12 -25.16
CA VAL A 596 -6.62 39.55 -25.25
C VAL A 596 -5.24 39.86 -24.70
N THR A 597 -4.48 40.67 -25.43
CA THR A 597 -3.19 41.15 -24.93
C THR A 597 -3.39 42.23 -23.88
N LYS A 598 -2.44 42.35 -22.95
CA LYS A 598 -2.57 43.25 -21.79
C LYS A 598 -2.94 44.69 -22.19
N LYS A 599 -2.32 45.24 -23.24
CA LYS A 599 -2.60 46.61 -23.70
C LYS A 599 -3.97 46.78 -24.36
N ALA A 600 -4.55 45.70 -24.87
CA ALA A 600 -5.90 45.72 -25.45
C ALA A 600 -7.01 45.59 -24.40
N MET A 601 -6.67 45.19 -23.18
CA MET A 601 -7.64 45.04 -22.08
C MET A 601 -7.95 46.40 -21.42
N PRO A 602 -9.23 46.76 -21.23
CA PRO A 602 -9.60 47.91 -20.41
C PRO A 602 -9.20 47.71 -18.95
N ALA A 603 -8.65 48.73 -18.30
CA ALA A 603 -8.23 48.65 -16.89
C ALA A 603 -9.37 48.31 -15.92
N ALA A 604 -10.61 48.66 -16.28
CA ALA A 604 -11.81 48.34 -15.49
C ALA A 604 -12.11 46.84 -15.39
N VAL A 605 -11.60 46.01 -16.31
CA VAL A 605 -11.86 44.56 -16.35
C VAL A 605 -10.98 43.80 -15.37
N ALA A 606 -9.83 44.36 -14.97
CA ALA A 606 -8.82 43.68 -14.15
C ALA A 606 -9.35 43.05 -12.83
N PRO A 607 -10.25 43.68 -12.06
CA PRO A 607 -10.77 43.10 -10.82
C PRO A 607 -11.63 41.86 -11.00
N ALA A 608 -12.20 41.64 -12.19
CA ALA A 608 -13.05 40.49 -12.49
C ALA A 608 -12.24 39.30 -13.06
N LEU A 609 -10.90 39.34 -12.95
CA LEU A 609 -10.02 38.30 -13.49
C LEU A 609 -9.22 37.61 -12.40
N ASP A 610 -9.15 36.28 -12.49
CA ASP A 610 -8.30 35.45 -11.66
C ASP A 610 -6.94 35.19 -12.31
N GLY A 611 -5.88 35.32 -11.50
CA GLY A 611 -4.51 35.14 -11.94
C GLY A 611 -4.03 33.68 -11.87
N SER A 612 -3.26 33.26 -12.86
CA SER A 612 -2.47 32.03 -12.80
C SER A 612 -1.09 32.26 -13.41
N VAL A 613 -0.04 31.81 -12.72
CA VAL A 613 1.33 31.86 -13.22
C VAL A 613 1.83 30.45 -13.47
N TYR A 614 2.23 30.15 -14.71
CA TYR A 614 2.79 28.87 -15.12
C TYR A 614 4.31 28.97 -15.17
N LEU A 615 5.01 28.01 -14.57
CA LEU A 615 6.44 28.07 -14.35
C LEU A 615 7.14 26.88 -15.00
N ARG A 616 8.24 27.18 -15.69
CA ARG A 616 9.20 26.17 -16.15
C ARG A 616 10.42 26.18 -15.24
N LEU A 617 10.70 25.04 -14.63
CA LEU A 617 11.70 24.85 -13.60
C LEU A 617 12.92 24.10 -14.15
N ASP A 618 14.10 24.52 -13.72
CA ASP A 618 15.34 23.78 -13.85
C ASP A 618 15.45 22.76 -12.71
N GLU A 619 15.12 21.50 -13.02
CA GLU A 619 15.16 20.39 -12.05
C GLU A 619 16.57 20.04 -11.57
N SER A 620 17.63 20.65 -12.12
CA SER A 620 18.99 20.49 -11.58
C SER A 620 19.22 21.26 -10.27
N VAL A 621 18.38 22.27 -10.00
CA VAL A 621 18.42 23.04 -8.74
C VAL A 621 17.73 22.22 -7.64
N PRO A 622 18.43 21.89 -6.52
CA PRO A 622 17.83 21.17 -5.41
C PRO A 622 16.64 21.92 -4.81
N ASP A 623 15.56 21.21 -4.50
CA ASP A 623 14.36 21.76 -3.85
C ASP A 623 13.71 22.94 -4.63
N VAL A 624 13.91 23.05 -5.96
CA VAL A 624 13.37 24.14 -6.79
C VAL A 624 11.87 24.38 -6.60
N GLN A 625 11.10 23.30 -6.47
CA GLN A 625 9.65 23.40 -6.26
C GLN A 625 9.33 24.00 -4.88
N ASP A 626 10.11 23.71 -3.85
CA ASP A 626 9.93 24.28 -2.51
C ASP A 626 10.37 25.75 -2.46
N LEU A 627 11.41 26.14 -3.22
CA LEU A 627 11.78 27.55 -3.39
C LEU A 627 10.62 28.35 -3.99
N VAL A 628 9.97 27.82 -5.04
CA VAL A 628 8.78 28.43 -5.63
C VAL A 628 7.62 28.48 -4.64
N ARG A 629 7.35 27.40 -3.89
CA ARG A 629 6.31 27.38 -2.84
C ARG A 629 6.58 28.42 -1.75
N ASN A 630 7.83 28.66 -1.37
CA ASN A 630 8.22 29.70 -0.42
C ASN A 630 7.96 31.10 -0.99
N THR A 631 8.34 31.34 -2.25
CA THR A 631 8.04 32.61 -2.93
C THR A 631 6.55 32.84 -3.04
N ALA A 632 5.76 31.82 -3.40
CA ALA A 632 4.30 31.89 -3.48
C ALA A 632 3.66 32.23 -2.13
N ALA A 633 4.07 31.55 -1.05
CA ALA A 633 3.58 31.85 0.30
C ALA A 633 3.94 33.27 0.78
N ALA A 634 5.07 33.82 0.31
CA ALA A 634 5.49 35.19 0.60
C ALA A 634 4.77 36.26 -0.23
N ILE A 635 4.11 35.88 -1.33
CA ILE A 635 3.23 36.76 -2.12
C ILE A 635 1.88 36.86 -1.40
N ASP A 636 1.22 35.72 -1.20
CA ASP A 636 0.00 35.61 -0.42
C ASP A 636 -0.13 34.17 0.13
N PRO A 637 -0.46 33.98 1.42
CA PRO A 637 -0.63 32.64 2.00
C PRO A 637 -1.70 31.78 1.31
N LEU A 638 -2.74 32.38 0.73
CA LEU A 638 -3.83 31.69 0.03
C LEU A 638 -3.46 31.28 -1.40
N THR A 639 -2.27 31.67 -1.87
CA THR A 639 -1.75 31.22 -3.16
C THR A 639 -1.65 29.69 -3.15
N TYR A 640 -2.19 29.04 -4.19
CA TYR A 640 -2.20 27.59 -4.30
C TYR A 640 -1.20 27.10 -5.37
N PRO A 641 0.05 26.79 -5.00
CA PRO A 641 1.03 26.20 -5.90
C PRO A 641 0.73 24.71 -6.13
N MET A 642 0.58 24.32 -7.39
CA MET A 642 0.41 22.92 -7.80
C MET A 642 1.57 22.51 -8.71
N THR A 643 2.21 21.39 -8.37
CA THR A 643 3.12 20.72 -9.31
C THR A 643 2.29 19.89 -10.28
N TRP A 644 2.58 20.01 -11.57
CA TRP A 644 1.96 19.17 -12.58
C TRP A 644 2.78 17.92 -12.81
N SER A 645 2.12 16.77 -12.72
CA SER A 645 2.64 15.49 -13.21
C SER A 645 1.98 15.15 -14.54
N ALA A 646 2.60 14.29 -15.34
CA ALA A 646 2.01 13.76 -16.59
C ALA A 646 0.99 12.64 -16.34
N THR A 647 1.03 12.05 -15.14
CA THR A 647 0.11 11.01 -14.69
C THR A 647 -0.23 11.20 -13.22
N GLU A 648 -1.48 10.95 -12.86
CA GLU A 648 -1.97 10.97 -11.49
C GLU A 648 -2.57 9.61 -11.16
N ARG A 649 -2.28 9.13 -9.96
CA ARG A 649 -2.68 7.81 -9.52
C ARG A 649 -3.62 7.93 -8.34
N SER A 650 -4.70 7.15 -8.34
CA SER A 650 -5.63 7.12 -7.21
C SER A 650 -4.92 6.81 -5.90
N ASP A 651 -5.13 7.66 -4.88
CA ASP A 651 -4.58 7.49 -3.53
C ASP A 651 -4.94 6.14 -2.90
N ARG A 652 -6.16 5.64 -3.19
CA ARG A 652 -6.62 4.33 -2.70
C ARG A 652 -5.78 3.20 -3.27
N PHE A 653 -5.51 3.24 -4.57
CA PHE A 653 -4.69 2.24 -5.22
C PHE A 653 -3.26 2.26 -4.64
N THR A 654 -2.69 3.46 -4.45
CA THR A 654 -1.36 3.63 -3.84
C THR A 654 -1.33 3.06 -2.42
N ALA A 655 -2.34 3.33 -1.60
CA ALA A 655 -2.46 2.79 -0.25
C ALA A 655 -2.51 1.25 -0.23
N VAL A 656 -3.31 0.63 -1.10
CA VAL A 656 -3.38 -0.85 -1.18
C VAL A 656 -2.06 -1.43 -1.68
N ARG A 657 -1.42 -0.82 -2.69
CA ARG A 657 -0.11 -1.25 -3.20
C ARG A 657 0.97 -1.19 -2.12
N THR A 658 1.01 -0.10 -1.37
CA THR A 658 1.93 0.07 -0.24
C THR A 658 1.67 -0.99 0.84
N GLY A 659 0.40 -1.21 1.22
CA GLY A 659 0.01 -2.26 2.16
C GLY A 659 0.43 -3.66 1.71
N LEU A 660 0.32 -3.96 0.42
CA LEU A 660 0.82 -5.21 -0.18
C LEU A 660 2.33 -5.35 -0.02
N PHE A 661 3.12 -4.32 -0.33
CA PHE A 661 4.58 -4.40 -0.19
C PHE A 661 5.01 -4.64 1.25
N VAL A 662 4.38 -3.95 2.22
CA VAL A 662 4.63 -4.18 3.64
C VAL A 662 4.27 -5.61 4.03
N GLY A 663 3.07 -6.08 3.65
CA GLY A 663 2.63 -7.44 3.94
C GLY A 663 3.54 -8.50 3.32
N ALA A 664 3.96 -8.32 2.08
CA ALA A 664 4.89 -9.20 1.38
C ALA A 664 6.26 -9.24 2.06
N ALA A 665 6.79 -8.09 2.50
CA ALA A 665 8.04 -8.02 3.25
C ALA A 665 7.95 -8.77 4.58
N CYS A 666 6.84 -8.63 5.32
CA CYS A 666 6.59 -9.38 6.55
C CYS A 666 6.53 -10.89 6.29
N VAL A 667 5.80 -11.33 5.27
CA VAL A 667 5.69 -12.75 4.87
C VAL A 667 7.04 -13.32 4.43
N LEU A 668 7.82 -12.60 3.63
CA LEU A 668 9.15 -13.04 3.20
C LEU A 668 10.11 -13.15 4.38
N THR A 669 10.06 -12.22 5.32
CA THR A 669 10.86 -12.26 6.56
C THR A 669 10.48 -13.48 7.40
N LEU A 670 9.18 -13.75 7.56
CA LEU A 670 8.66 -14.94 8.24
C LEU A 670 9.18 -16.23 7.59
N ILE A 671 9.12 -16.31 6.26
CA ILE A 671 9.57 -17.47 5.47
C ILE A 671 11.09 -17.64 5.59
N GLY A 672 11.85 -16.55 5.54
CA GLY A 672 13.31 -16.57 5.74
C GLY A 672 13.68 -17.12 7.13
N ALA A 673 13.04 -16.59 8.18
CA ALA A 673 13.22 -17.06 9.56
C ALA A 673 12.84 -18.54 9.72
N SER A 674 11.72 -18.95 9.11
CA SER A 674 11.25 -20.34 9.08
C SER A 674 12.27 -21.30 8.48
N LEU A 675 12.79 -20.98 7.30
CA LEU A 675 13.78 -21.80 6.61
C LEU A 675 15.06 -21.89 7.41
N LEU A 676 15.49 -20.78 8.01
CA LEU A 676 16.68 -20.76 8.85
C LEU A 676 16.50 -21.70 10.06
N VAL A 677 15.37 -21.61 10.76
CA VAL A 677 15.04 -22.50 11.87
C VAL A 677 15.02 -23.96 11.43
N SER A 678 14.35 -24.26 10.31
CA SER A 678 14.26 -25.63 9.79
C SER A 678 15.62 -26.18 9.38
N GLN A 679 16.47 -25.37 8.77
CA GLN A 679 17.83 -25.75 8.40
C GLN A 679 18.70 -26.01 9.63
N LEU A 680 18.62 -25.15 10.64
CA LEU A 680 19.34 -25.35 11.90
C LEU A 680 18.91 -26.63 12.63
N GLU A 681 17.62 -26.95 12.60
CA GLU A 681 17.10 -28.22 13.14
C GLU A 681 17.69 -29.42 12.39
N GLN A 682 17.67 -29.40 11.06
CA GLN A 682 18.27 -30.48 10.25
C GLN A 682 19.76 -30.65 10.50
N LEU A 683 20.51 -29.55 10.64
CA LEU A 683 21.94 -29.60 10.93
C LEU A 683 22.20 -30.18 12.32
N ARG A 684 21.38 -29.83 13.33
CA ARG A 684 21.49 -30.38 14.69
C ARG A 684 21.22 -31.87 14.74
N GLU A 685 20.15 -32.34 14.11
CA GLU A 685 19.84 -33.78 14.06
C GLU A 685 20.95 -34.60 13.40
N ARG A 686 21.70 -33.98 12.48
CA ARG A 686 22.72 -34.64 11.66
C ARG A 686 24.14 -34.42 12.16
N ARG A 687 24.33 -33.72 13.28
CA ARG A 687 25.64 -33.39 13.85
C ARG A 687 26.56 -34.61 13.93
N LYS A 688 26.07 -35.73 14.47
CA LYS A 688 26.86 -36.97 14.66
C LYS A 688 27.26 -37.64 13.32
N LEU A 689 26.38 -37.63 12.34
CA LEU A 689 26.65 -38.19 11.01
C LEU A 689 27.64 -37.32 10.22
N LEU A 690 27.55 -36.00 10.35
CA LEU A 690 28.47 -35.07 9.71
C LEU A 690 29.86 -35.15 10.34
N SER A 691 29.96 -35.24 11.67
CA SER A 691 31.25 -35.40 12.35
C SER A 691 31.91 -36.74 12.03
N SER A 692 31.16 -37.84 11.90
CA SER A 692 31.72 -39.12 11.49
C SER A 692 32.24 -39.11 10.05
N LEU A 693 31.50 -38.50 9.11
CA LEU A 693 31.94 -38.39 7.71
C LEU A 693 33.23 -37.57 7.55
N VAL A 694 33.40 -36.51 8.34
CA VAL A 694 34.64 -35.73 8.36
C VAL A 694 35.79 -36.55 8.97
N ALA A 695 35.53 -37.35 10.00
CA ALA A 695 36.52 -38.26 10.57
C ALA A 695 36.97 -39.35 9.57
N PHE A 696 36.11 -39.77 8.64
CA PHE A 696 36.45 -40.67 7.52
C PHE A 696 37.17 -39.97 6.34
N GLY A 697 37.55 -38.70 6.47
CA GLY A 697 38.41 -38.02 5.49
C GLY A 697 37.67 -37.31 4.34
N THR A 698 36.34 -37.17 4.40
CA THR A 698 35.62 -36.42 3.36
C THR A 698 35.94 -34.92 3.42
N ARG A 699 36.25 -34.33 2.26
CA ARG A 699 36.57 -32.89 2.17
C ARG A 699 35.36 -32.05 2.58
N ARG A 700 35.54 -31.11 3.52
CA ARG A 700 34.50 -30.17 3.99
C ARG A 700 33.80 -29.44 2.84
N ARG A 701 34.56 -29.05 1.80
CA ARG A 701 34.03 -28.40 0.60
C ARG A 701 32.99 -29.27 -0.11
N THR A 702 33.22 -30.57 -0.25
CA THR A 702 32.30 -31.50 -0.93
C THR A 702 31.00 -31.70 -0.16
N LEU A 703 31.07 -31.75 1.18
CA LEU A 703 29.89 -31.83 2.04
C LEU A 703 29.06 -30.54 1.97
N SER A 704 29.69 -29.37 2.09
CA SER A 704 29.00 -28.08 1.97
C SER A 704 28.32 -27.92 0.61
N LEU A 705 28.99 -28.33 -0.48
CA LEU A 705 28.43 -28.26 -1.83
C LEU A 705 27.29 -29.26 -2.03
N SER A 706 27.32 -30.43 -1.37
CA SER A 706 26.21 -31.39 -1.38
C SER A 706 24.98 -30.86 -0.64
N VAL A 707 25.18 -30.19 0.51
CA VAL A 707 24.09 -29.54 1.25
C VAL A 707 23.47 -28.42 0.42
N LEU A 708 24.30 -27.63 -0.28
CA LEU A 708 23.82 -26.60 -1.21
C LEU A 708 22.95 -27.19 -2.33
N TRP A 709 23.36 -28.30 -2.95
CA TRP A 709 22.54 -28.95 -3.98
C TRP A 709 21.23 -29.54 -3.42
N GLN A 710 21.23 -30.02 -2.17
CA GLN A 710 20.03 -30.55 -1.52
C GLN A 710 18.97 -29.47 -1.25
N THR A 711 19.37 -28.21 -1.15
CA THR A 711 18.45 -27.07 -0.97
C THR A 711 18.11 -26.43 -2.30
N ALA A 712 19.09 -26.27 -3.20
CA ALA A 712 18.91 -25.63 -4.50
C ALA A 712 17.93 -26.39 -5.41
N ILE A 713 18.01 -27.73 -5.47
CA ILE A 713 17.14 -28.51 -6.38
C ILE A 713 15.65 -28.37 -6.00
N PRO A 714 15.22 -28.63 -4.75
CA PRO A 714 13.82 -28.44 -4.36
C PRO A 714 13.36 -26.99 -4.51
N VAL A 715 14.23 -26.02 -4.22
CA VAL A 715 13.91 -24.58 -4.37
C VAL A 715 13.68 -24.23 -5.82
N ALA A 716 14.57 -24.61 -6.73
CA ALA A 716 14.41 -24.34 -8.16
C ALA A 716 13.11 -24.94 -8.71
N LEU A 717 12.81 -26.19 -8.35
CA LEU A 717 11.55 -26.84 -8.73
C LEU A 717 10.32 -26.16 -8.11
N GLY A 718 10.45 -25.70 -6.86
CA GLY A 718 9.43 -24.91 -6.17
C GLY A 718 9.14 -23.59 -6.86
N LEU A 719 10.18 -22.86 -7.27
CA LEU A 719 10.06 -21.59 -7.98
C LEU A 719 9.46 -21.79 -9.37
N VAL A 720 9.88 -22.82 -10.12
CA VAL A 720 9.27 -23.13 -11.44
C VAL A 720 7.78 -23.44 -11.31
N LEU A 721 7.41 -24.27 -10.33
CA LEU A 721 6.00 -24.56 -10.05
C LEU A 721 5.25 -23.31 -9.61
N ALA A 722 5.87 -22.47 -8.77
CA ALA A 722 5.29 -21.23 -8.29
C ALA A 722 5.03 -20.23 -9.42
N THR A 723 5.96 -20.09 -10.36
CA THR A 723 5.79 -19.26 -11.56
C THR A 723 4.64 -19.77 -12.42
N ALA A 724 4.56 -21.07 -12.69
CA ALA A 724 3.48 -21.64 -13.48
C ALA A 724 2.09 -21.41 -12.84
N VAL A 725 1.96 -21.68 -11.53
CA VAL A 725 0.68 -21.49 -10.82
C VAL A 725 0.36 -20.02 -10.60
N GLY A 726 1.36 -19.19 -10.30
CA GLY A 726 1.21 -17.75 -10.15
C GLY A 726 0.78 -17.06 -11.45
N LEU A 727 1.34 -17.48 -12.59
CA LEU A 727 0.90 -17.03 -13.90
C LEU A 727 -0.54 -17.47 -14.18
N ALA A 728 -0.89 -18.73 -13.95
CA ALA A 728 -2.25 -19.21 -14.16
C ALA A 728 -3.28 -18.46 -13.30
N LEU A 729 -2.93 -18.19 -12.04
CA LEU A 729 -3.75 -17.40 -11.11
C LEU A 729 -3.83 -15.93 -11.55
N GLY A 730 -2.72 -15.30 -11.90
CA GLY A 730 -2.69 -13.92 -12.40
C GLY A 730 -3.51 -13.73 -13.67
N VAL A 731 -3.40 -14.66 -14.64
CA VAL A 731 -4.23 -14.67 -15.85
C VAL A 731 -5.72 -14.81 -15.52
N ALA A 732 -6.08 -15.70 -14.58
CA ALA A 732 -7.47 -15.86 -14.17
C ALA A 732 -8.03 -14.58 -13.52
N LEU A 733 -7.23 -13.92 -12.68
CA LEU A 733 -7.60 -12.66 -12.03
C LEU A 733 -7.71 -11.50 -13.02
N LEU A 734 -6.78 -11.38 -13.98
CA LEU A 734 -6.85 -10.35 -15.03
C LEU A 734 -8.07 -10.51 -15.94
N LYS A 735 -8.40 -11.76 -16.31
CA LYS A 735 -9.64 -12.07 -17.03
C LYS A 735 -10.90 -11.80 -16.21
N MET A 736 -10.80 -11.82 -14.89
CA MET A 736 -11.90 -11.48 -14.00
C MET A 736 -12.23 -9.99 -14.07
N THR A 737 -11.20 -9.13 -14.17
CA THR A 737 -11.33 -7.67 -14.26
C THR A 737 -11.44 -7.13 -15.69
N ASP A 738 -11.59 -8.03 -16.68
CA ASP A 738 -11.57 -7.71 -18.13
C ASP A 738 -10.34 -6.89 -18.57
N THR A 739 -9.21 -7.10 -17.90
CA THR A 739 -7.96 -6.41 -18.21
C THR A 739 -7.13 -7.23 -19.21
N PRO A 740 -6.44 -6.56 -20.16
CA PRO A 740 -5.62 -7.26 -21.13
C PRO A 740 -4.49 -8.01 -20.41
N VAL A 741 -4.34 -9.30 -20.74
CA VAL A 741 -3.31 -10.15 -20.15
C VAL A 741 -1.93 -9.72 -20.65
N ARG A 742 -1.26 -8.85 -19.87
CA ARG A 742 0.13 -8.46 -20.09
C ARG A 742 1.01 -9.21 -19.10
N VAL A 743 1.95 -9.98 -19.61
CA VAL A 743 2.92 -10.72 -18.80
C VAL A 743 4.20 -9.91 -18.76
N ASP A 744 4.41 -9.16 -17.68
CA ASP A 744 5.69 -8.48 -17.45
C ASP A 744 6.74 -9.48 -16.96
N LEU A 745 7.61 -9.89 -17.88
CA LEU A 745 8.76 -10.75 -17.59
C LEU A 745 9.70 -10.14 -16.54
N GLY A 746 9.81 -8.81 -16.49
CA GLY A 746 10.64 -8.10 -15.51
C GLY A 746 10.12 -8.33 -14.09
N SER A 747 8.84 -8.08 -13.85
CA SER A 747 8.18 -8.36 -12.58
C SER A 747 8.28 -9.84 -12.16
N ILE A 748 8.11 -10.79 -13.07
CA ILE A 748 8.24 -12.22 -12.77
C ILE A 748 9.67 -12.57 -12.35
N LEU A 749 10.66 -12.06 -13.08
CA LEU A 749 12.08 -12.24 -12.76
C LEU A 749 12.43 -11.58 -11.42
N ALA A 750 11.87 -10.41 -11.11
CA ALA A 750 12.06 -9.74 -9.83
C ALA A 750 11.49 -10.57 -8.67
N MET A 751 10.25 -11.06 -8.76
CA MET A 751 9.62 -11.82 -7.67
C MET A 751 10.26 -13.19 -7.46
N THR A 752 10.61 -13.89 -8.54
CA THR A 752 11.38 -15.14 -8.46
C THR A 752 12.80 -14.90 -7.95
N GLY A 753 13.42 -13.79 -8.35
CA GLY A 753 14.72 -13.33 -7.90
C GLY A 753 14.76 -13.02 -6.40
N ILE A 754 13.75 -12.32 -5.87
CA ILE A 754 13.59 -12.04 -4.43
C ILE A 754 13.44 -13.36 -3.66
N GLY A 755 12.58 -14.28 -4.13
CA GLY A 755 12.44 -15.61 -3.54
C GLY A 755 13.75 -16.40 -3.51
N GLY A 756 14.52 -16.33 -4.61
CA GLY A 756 15.86 -16.91 -4.70
C GLY A 756 16.87 -16.24 -3.75
N ALA A 757 16.86 -14.92 -3.65
CA ALA A 757 17.73 -14.14 -2.78
C ALA A 757 17.49 -14.45 -1.29
N VAL A 758 16.24 -14.60 -0.87
CA VAL A 758 15.89 -15.05 0.50
C VAL A 758 16.49 -16.42 0.78
N VAL A 759 16.36 -17.38 -0.14
CA VAL A 759 16.95 -18.71 0.01
C VAL A 759 18.47 -18.66 0.08
N LEU A 760 19.11 -17.87 -0.79
CA LEU A 760 20.56 -17.70 -0.79
C LEU A 760 21.04 -17.08 0.52
N GLY A 761 20.36 -16.03 1.00
CA GLY A 761 20.63 -15.39 2.29
C GLY A 761 20.52 -16.36 3.46
N VAL A 762 19.44 -17.14 3.53
CA VAL A 762 19.27 -18.20 4.55
C VAL A 762 20.37 -19.25 4.44
N THR A 763 20.72 -19.66 3.22
CA THR A 763 21.78 -20.64 2.98
C THR A 763 23.13 -20.12 3.47
N LEU A 764 23.47 -18.86 3.17
CA LEU A 764 24.67 -18.19 3.65
C LEU A 764 24.71 -18.10 5.19
N LEU A 765 23.60 -17.69 5.82
CA LEU A 765 23.47 -17.63 7.27
C LEU A 765 23.59 -19.01 7.95
N SER A 766 23.26 -20.08 7.24
CA SER A 766 23.38 -21.47 7.74
C SER A 766 24.80 -22.06 7.64
N LEU A 767 25.70 -21.45 6.85
CA LEU A 767 27.07 -21.95 6.65
C LEU A 767 27.94 -21.90 7.92
N PRO A 768 28.01 -20.81 8.71
CA PRO A 768 28.84 -20.77 9.91
C PRO A 768 28.44 -21.82 10.97
N PRO A 769 27.14 -22.01 11.29
CA PRO A 769 26.70 -23.11 12.15
C PRO A 769 27.10 -24.49 11.61
N LEU A 770 26.95 -24.71 10.30
CA LEU A 770 27.36 -25.97 9.64
C LEU A 770 28.86 -26.22 9.81
N LEU A 771 29.71 -25.20 9.61
CA LEU A 771 31.16 -25.30 9.78
C LEU A 771 31.55 -25.61 11.23
N ARG A 772 30.86 -25.01 12.22
CA ARG A 772 31.09 -25.29 13.65
C ARG A 772 30.67 -26.72 14.03
N LEU A 773 29.55 -27.21 13.50
CA LEU A 773 29.04 -28.55 13.80
C LEU A 773 29.88 -29.67 13.18
N MET A 774 30.67 -29.38 12.14
CA MET A 774 31.63 -30.32 11.52
C MET A 774 32.97 -30.45 12.27
N ARG A 775 33.14 -29.80 13.43
CA ARG A 775 34.35 -29.99 14.25
C ARG A 775 34.32 -31.35 14.96
N PRO A 776 35.49 -32.03 15.08
CA PRO A 776 35.59 -33.34 15.72
C PRO A 776 35.15 -33.35 17.20
N GLU A 777 35.12 -32.19 17.85
CA GLU A 777 34.57 -31.95 19.20
C GLU A 777 33.11 -32.44 19.34
N GLY A 778 32.35 -32.52 18.24
CA GLY A 778 30.97 -33.04 18.24
C GLY A 778 30.82 -34.54 18.54
N LEU A 779 31.91 -35.29 18.61
CA LEU A 779 31.93 -36.70 19.01
C LEU A 779 32.04 -36.92 20.52
N ARG A 780 32.36 -35.89 21.31
CA ARG A 780 32.45 -36.00 22.77
C ARG A 780 31.05 -36.13 23.38
N THR A 781 30.82 -37.23 24.10
CA THR A 781 29.64 -37.46 24.94
C THR A 781 29.96 -37.01 26.36
N GLU A 782 29.88 -35.72 26.61
CA GLU A 782 29.81 -35.17 27.99
C GLU A 782 28.40 -34.63 28.25
#